data_AF-A0A913ZZT5-F1
#
_entry.id   AF-A0A913ZZT5-F1
#
_cell.length_a   1.000
_cell.length_b   1.000
_cell.length_c   1.000
_cell.angle_alpha   90.00
_cell.angle_beta   90.00
_cell.angle_gamma   90.00
#
_symmetry.space_group_name_H-M   'P 1'
#
loop_
_entity.id
_entity.type
_entity.pdbx_description
1 polymer ?
#
loop_
_entity_poly.entity_id
_entity_poly.type
_entity_poly.pdbx_seq_one_letter_code
_entity_poly.pdbx_strand_id
1 'polypeptide(L)'
;MKHLLKRHHFWLVILLTLAFPEMLASALDLELPDNKQPQCVGISRGKHFVLGFIDNINDGYLASRELFILVVAFSNQQTTVTVSSKHETEGKPFQETFVIDAGGFIKTNIPVELVMENTERSQKVLDISASSDVSAYGLMYQDYSTDGFLCIPTNNLGMQYVVTTSRPLGDQRSQFAVLGTEDSTLVQVTVRGAVTFQGQSYSPGDVLRFTVNNLEAVQIQGNMLVDVTGSIIQSDKPVAVFSGNECTNHAGSACDTVTEQLVPVKSWGQKHMYTAARSDDDNIYRIVAYFSETNLTIPGLEHQSLEPGEFWEGRLSGSGLVTSSKPALMMQHLASINGITVDPSIIQVPAEEHFGFVFGFTTPPHSAGDSGGYFNFINIIVKNDSRETVYLNGSLINGTNVHESDVPHTSYMSLTVQLPKGEGVYYVEQTDPYSSPLSVIVYGYESSESYGYAAGLSLPSNKQVLSLTPYYLRELGGELFTVTVPCLQTNAISLQNAMCKFSTGFGDVLVPGERTDSYTVVCITPTFYTNGLTSVYVSLDDGESFPYSGIVYVAGEEDLAPLVQIQQVTSEYGNGIIDLTLGDPIVLSWDPRSLGEGVSHVTVMMQDTDYDSDGNPVLMEGVAVKNNVLNNGRLTIHASDLETLTSDGLSLTAFYLTPIGMTRQRSIGSLLLRLRHYGPAVIIVTAITCEVSKYQLKDTTPTGLPSCPCNTAQADRDILNFQEANFMNSVFHPGAANCYRSVNSLPTGAGQQCCYGNDGNILVGPRGGGTADRYSPGEHFWKHQWFDVLPWLCSCVLSNDCNNYYKYRPSDDCSDYEPPRPAGGTGDPHLTSLDGYKFTFNGAGEFLMASSAENNLTFQARMERYRNTNASVYTAFVLQTNDSSKVQIQMSDMAFVLQTNDSLKVKETLILVDGEPLHLDSIPFKVHHLRGVQIRFNSDLTKINIAFNAGIAVTVYIDTEVMSFIAQLDTKFEGRVSGLLGNLNGNPDDDLQFPNGTIMQPGSSLKELHEYGLEWLVAKEDSIFTYISPFDYNTYHFPEFSPNFEVPDLNKVSQEIKDLCGDSIECVFDAVITGSLSFANETLVVESTISEVQKGLVKIVSCGYPGDVENGKLSGTVYLVNATVDVACDDGFSLKGSSSLTCLKDGQWSSDLPICIDVEDGEKKGLDGGIIAAIAVGGVLAVLVVCGLMYFSIKYVLHKGKVGVGS
;
A
#
# COMPACT_ATOMS: atom_id res chain seq x y z
N MET A 1 19.94 36.54 49.27
CA MET A 1 20.34 36.77 50.68
C MET A 1 21.12 35.56 51.19
N LYS A 2 22.42 35.76 51.44
CA LYS A 2 23.19 35.25 52.59
C LYS A 2 23.11 33.72 52.89
N HIS A 3 24.17 32.95 52.63
CA HIS A 3 25.46 32.84 53.36
C HIS A 3 25.49 31.50 54.12
N LEU A 4 26.36 30.53 53.82
CA LEU A 4 27.71 30.27 54.40
C LEU A 4 27.91 28.73 54.20
N LEU A 5 29.06 28.09 53.92
CA LEU A 5 30.49 28.40 53.97
C LEU A 5 31.26 27.22 53.31
N LYS A 6 32.34 27.56 52.57
CA LYS A 6 33.68 26.89 52.53
C LYS A 6 33.80 25.50 51.86
N ARG A 7 34.85 25.15 51.09
CA ARG A 7 36.10 25.80 50.61
C ARG A 7 36.86 24.77 49.73
N HIS A 8 37.61 25.29 48.74
CA HIS A 8 38.80 24.71 48.05
C HIS A 8 38.57 23.57 47.01
N HIS A 9 38.89 23.69 45.70
CA HIS A 9 40.21 23.87 45.03
C HIS A 9 41.22 22.77 45.47
N PHE A 10 42.08 22.14 44.66
CA PHE A 10 42.53 22.26 43.27
C PHE A 10 43.75 21.32 43.23
N TRP A 11 43.83 20.41 42.26
CA TRP A 11 45.09 19.83 41.74
C TRP A 11 45.86 18.87 42.69
N LEU A 12 46.77 18.00 42.26
CA LEU A 12 47.75 18.13 41.19
C LEU A 12 48.28 16.73 40.86
N VAL A 13 48.24 16.39 39.58
CA VAL A 13 49.15 15.49 38.87
C VAL A 13 50.53 15.52 39.52
N ILE A 14 51.02 14.40 40.05
CA ILE A 14 52.44 14.24 40.42
C ILE A 14 52.79 12.75 40.34
N LEU A 15 53.67 12.46 39.38
CA LEU A 15 54.83 11.57 39.52
C LEU A 15 54.59 10.05 39.60
N LEU A 16 54.75 9.35 38.47
CA LEU A 16 56.01 8.65 38.10
C LEU A 16 55.76 7.55 37.06
N THR A 17 55.92 7.90 35.79
CA THR A 17 56.47 7.00 34.77
C THR A 17 57.97 6.86 35.04
N LEU A 18 58.45 5.68 35.45
CA LEU A 18 59.84 5.15 35.50
C LEU A 18 59.72 3.87 36.36
N ALA A 19 60.04 2.63 35.99
CA ALA A 19 60.88 2.06 34.96
C ALA A 19 60.54 0.55 34.80
N PHE A 20 60.78 -0.01 33.61
CA PHE A 20 60.92 -1.45 33.30
C PHE A 20 61.80 -2.20 34.36
N PRO A 21 61.64 -3.52 34.62
CA PRO A 21 61.80 -4.55 33.58
C PRO A 21 60.97 -5.86 33.68
N GLU A 22 60.69 -6.38 32.48
CA GLU A 22 60.75 -7.78 32.01
C GLU A 22 60.67 -8.95 33.01
N MET A 23 59.82 -9.94 32.69
CA MET A 23 60.33 -11.30 32.43
C MET A 23 59.43 -12.10 31.47
N LEU A 24 60.06 -12.58 30.41
CA LEU A 24 59.61 -13.59 29.44
C LEU A 24 59.35 -14.95 30.10
N ALA A 25 58.33 -15.68 29.61
CA ALA A 25 58.49 -16.91 28.79
C ALA A 25 57.26 -17.84 28.87
N SER A 26 56.69 -18.15 27.69
CA SER A 26 56.08 -19.41 27.21
C SER A 26 54.91 -20.03 28.02
N ALA A 27 53.78 -20.39 27.43
CA ALA A 27 53.59 -21.12 26.17
C ALA A 27 52.21 -20.89 25.53
N LEU A 28 52.15 -21.17 24.22
CA LEU A 28 51.00 -21.20 23.31
C LEU A 28 49.69 -21.75 23.92
N ASP A 29 48.58 -21.08 23.65
CA ASP A 29 47.55 -21.61 22.76
C ASP A 29 46.86 -20.45 22.01
N LEU A 30 46.70 -20.63 20.70
CA LEU A 30 45.97 -19.76 19.79
C LEU A 30 44.47 -19.99 20.00
N GLU A 31 43.72 -18.95 20.35
CA GLU A 31 42.31 -18.83 19.99
C GLU A 31 42.12 -17.49 19.26
N LEU A 32 41.70 -17.56 18.00
CA LEU A 32 41.29 -16.43 17.17
C LEU A 32 40.02 -15.80 17.76
N PRO A 33 39.87 -14.46 17.75
CA PRO A 33 38.57 -13.86 18.03
C PRO A 33 37.64 -14.14 16.86
N ASP A 34 36.66 -15.00 17.09
CA ASP A 34 35.52 -15.22 16.21
C ASP A 34 34.68 -13.93 16.18
N ASN A 35 34.88 -13.11 15.16
CA ASN A 35 34.09 -11.91 14.93
C ASN A 35 33.71 -11.80 13.45
N LYS A 36 32.95 -12.78 12.97
CA LYS A 36 32.15 -12.63 11.75
C LYS A 36 30.81 -12.00 12.15
N GLN A 37 30.64 -10.70 11.89
CA GLN A 37 29.31 -10.11 11.73
C GLN A 37 29.11 -9.65 10.28
N PRO A 38 27.93 -9.89 9.69
CA PRO A 38 27.63 -9.68 8.27
C PRO A 38 27.30 -8.22 7.96
N GLN A 39 27.76 -7.72 6.81
CA GLN A 39 27.38 -6.43 6.22
C GLN A 39 26.24 -6.58 5.21
N CYS A 40 25.45 -5.52 5.02
CA CYS A 40 24.26 -5.51 4.18
C CYS A 40 24.28 -4.40 3.12
N VAL A 41 23.66 -4.64 1.95
CA VAL A 41 22.69 -3.83 1.15
C VAL A 41 22.23 -4.73 -0.03
N GLY A 42 21.06 -4.49 -0.64
CA GLY A 42 20.53 -5.23 -1.79
C GLY A 42 21.14 -4.83 -3.14
N ILE A 43 22.09 -5.65 -3.59
CA ILE A 43 22.76 -5.64 -4.90
C ILE A 43 21.97 -6.60 -5.82
N SER A 44 22.49 -7.00 -6.98
CA SER A 44 21.99 -8.09 -7.84
C SER A 44 22.05 -9.44 -7.12
N ARG A 45 21.35 -9.50 -5.99
CA ARG A 45 21.21 -10.59 -5.05
C ARG A 45 19.76 -11.02 -5.08
N GLY A 46 19.54 -12.31 -5.06
CA GLY A 46 18.20 -12.86 -5.03
C GLY A 46 18.25 -14.33 -4.73
N LYS A 47 17.07 -14.95 -4.74
CA LYS A 47 16.92 -16.38 -4.48
C LYS A 47 16.71 -17.20 -5.75
N HIS A 48 16.37 -16.56 -6.87
CA HIS A 48 15.99 -17.24 -8.11
C HIS A 48 16.60 -16.54 -9.31
N PHE A 49 17.30 -17.29 -10.17
CA PHE A 49 17.95 -16.81 -11.38
C PHE A 49 17.67 -17.74 -12.55
N VAL A 50 17.48 -17.17 -13.74
CA VAL A 50 17.37 -17.90 -15.00
C VAL A 50 18.48 -17.41 -15.92
N LEU A 51 19.35 -18.32 -16.35
CA LEU A 51 20.47 -18.01 -17.26
C LEU A 51 20.69 -19.11 -18.31
N GLY A 52 21.50 -18.82 -19.32
CA GLY A 52 21.95 -19.78 -20.32
C GLY A 52 23.27 -19.36 -20.94
N PHE A 53 23.89 -20.28 -21.67
CA PHE A 53 25.15 -20.03 -22.38
C PHE A 53 24.88 -20.00 -23.88
N ILE A 54 25.11 -18.84 -24.51
CA ILE A 54 24.93 -18.63 -25.94
C ILE A 54 26.07 -19.25 -26.76
N ASP A 55 25.90 -19.36 -28.07
CA ASP A 55 26.87 -20.03 -28.96
C ASP A 55 28.28 -19.43 -28.86
N ASN A 56 29.28 -20.27 -29.06
CA ASN A 56 30.69 -19.90 -29.04
C ASN A 56 31.41 -20.62 -30.18
N ILE A 57 32.28 -19.89 -30.89
CA ILE A 57 33.01 -20.37 -32.06
C ILE A 57 33.66 -21.74 -31.85
N ASN A 58 33.59 -22.57 -32.89
CA ASN A 58 34.25 -23.87 -32.95
C ASN A 58 35.54 -23.76 -33.79
N ASP A 59 36.65 -23.45 -33.12
CA ASP A 59 37.96 -23.16 -33.73
C ASP A 59 39.02 -24.26 -33.49
N GLY A 60 38.60 -25.42 -32.97
CA GLY A 60 39.46 -26.58 -32.71
C GLY A 60 39.87 -26.77 -31.25
N TYR A 61 39.50 -25.84 -30.34
CA TYR A 61 39.74 -25.95 -28.89
C TYR A 61 38.54 -26.43 -28.08
N LEU A 62 37.50 -26.99 -28.73
CA LEU A 62 36.30 -27.51 -28.03
C LEU A 62 36.59 -28.47 -26.87
N ALA A 63 37.71 -29.20 -26.92
CA ALA A 63 38.09 -30.15 -25.88
C ALA A 63 38.46 -29.49 -24.54
N SER A 64 38.75 -28.20 -24.51
CA SER A 64 39.05 -27.42 -23.30
C SER A 64 37.90 -26.53 -22.84
N ARG A 65 36.73 -26.60 -23.47
CA ARG A 65 35.56 -25.79 -23.10
C ARG A 65 35.06 -26.20 -21.70
N GLU A 66 34.89 -25.22 -20.82
CA GLU A 66 34.35 -25.38 -19.47
C GLU A 66 33.33 -24.27 -19.18
N LEU A 67 32.22 -24.65 -18.55
CA LEU A 67 31.18 -23.72 -18.11
C LEU A 67 31.14 -23.71 -16.60
N PHE A 68 31.05 -22.52 -16.01
CA PHE A 68 30.94 -22.38 -14.57
C PHE A 68 29.77 -21.49 -14.18
N ILE A 69 29.10 -21.90 -13.11
CA ILE A 69 28.25 -21.01 -12.32
C ILE A 69 28.98 -20.73 -11.01
N LEU A 70 29.13 -19.45 -10.70
CA LEU A 70 29.71 -18.99 -9.45
C LEU A 70 28.60 -18.33 -8.62
N VAL A 71 28.48 -18.75 -7.37
CA VAL A 71 27.47 -18.22 -6.44
C VAL A 71 28.15 -17.71 -5.18
N VAL A 72 27.87 -16.45 -4.83
CA VAL A 72 28.41 -15.77 -3.65
C VAL A 72 27.27 -15.56 -2.65
N ALA A 73 27.39 -16.15 -1.45
CA ALA A 73 26.40 -16.02 -0.39
C ALA A 73 26.71 -14.85 0.53
N PHE A 74 25.68 -14.08 0.88
CA PHE A 74 25.81 -12.93 1.78
C PHE A 74 25.20 -13.18 3.17
N SER A 75 24.53 -14.32 3.35
CA SER A 75 23.95 -14.73 4.62
C SER A 75 25.03 -15.08 5.66
N ASN A 76 24.75 -14.78 6.92
CA ASN A 76 25.51 -15.28 8.06
C ASN A 76 25.14 -16.71 8.48
N GLN A 77 24.22 -17.34 7.76
CA GLN A 77 23.84 -18.74 7.88
C GLN A 77 24.24 -19.50 6.61
N GLN A 78 24.28 -20.83 6.71
CA GLN A 78 24.49 -21.69 5.54
C GLN A 78 23.37 -21.47 4.52
N THR A 79 23.76 -21.36 3.25
CA THR A 79 22.83 -21.15 2.13
C THR A 79 22.82 -22.38 1.24
N THR A 80 21.68 -23.02 1.12
CA THR A 80 21.48 -24.12 0.17
C THR A 80 21.16 -23.53 -1.18
N VAL A 81 21.86 -23.99 -2.22
CA VAL A 81 21.66 -23.55 -3.60
C VAL A 81 21.49 -24.77 -4.48
N THR A 82 20.48 -24.73 -5.34
CA THR A 82 20.16 -25.77 -6.32
C THR A 82 20.24 -25.18 -7.71
N VAL A 83 21.04 -25.82 -8.58
CA VAL A 83 21.13 -25.48 -10.00
C VAL A 83 20.49 -26.61 -10.80
N SER A 84 19.58 -26.30 -11.72
CA SER A 84 18.86 -27.31 -12.49
C SER A 84 18.58 -26.90 -13.92
N SER A 85 18.37 -27.88 -14.82
CA SER A 85 17.97 -27.67 -16.21
C SER A 85 16.96 -28.72 -16.67
N LYS A 86 16.10 -28.37 -17.63
CA LYS A 86 15.22 -29.32 -18.33
C LYS A 86 15.96 -30.15 -19.38
N HIS A 87 17.14 -29.72 -19.82
CA HIS A 87 17.97 -30.49 -20.74
C HIS A 87 18.49 -31.77 -20.08
N GLU A 88 18.44 -32.88 -20.80
CA GLU A 88 18.93 -34.17 -20.32
C GLU A 88 20.41 -34.34 -20.63
N THR A 89 21.23 -34.51 -19.59
CA THR A 89 22.64 -34.92 -19.69
C THR A 89 22.73 -36.38 -19.24
N GLU A 90 23.39 -37.23 -20.03
CA GLU A 90 23.43 -38.70 -19.80
C GLU A 90 22.03 -39.36 -19.63
N GLY A 91 20.99 -38.79 -20.24
CA GLY A 91 19.62 -39.31 -20.21
C GLY A 91 18.81 -38.98 -18.95
N LYS A 92 19.20 -37.95 -18.19
CA LYS A 92 18.44 -37.38 -17.07
C LYS A 92 18.55 -35.85 -17.01
N PRO A 93 17.53 -35.12 -16.53
CA PRO A 93 17.63 -33.68 -16.29
C PRO A 93 18.82 -33.35 -15.37
N PHE A 94 19.59 -32.33 -15.73
CA PHE A 94 20.70 -31.87 -14.89
C PHE A 94 20.16 -31.21 -13.61
N GLN A 95 20.65 -31.65 -12.45
CA GLN A 95 20.36 -31.02 -11.17
C GLN A 95 21.52 -31.26 -10.20
N GLU A 96 22.03 -30.17 -9.62
CA GLU A 96 22.99 -30.20 -8.54
C GLU A 96 22.50 -29.37 -7.36
N THR A 97 22.87 -29.76 -6.14
CA THR A 97 22.57 -29.00 -4.93
C THR A 97 23.76 -29.00 -4.02
N PHE A 98 24.10 -27.82 -3.52
CA PHE A 98 25.25 -27.61 -2.66
C PHE A 98 24.91 -26.62 -1.55
N VAL A 99 25.76 -26.63 -0.50
CA VAL A 99 25.62 -25.74 0.65
C VAL A 99 26.82 -24.82 0.68
N ILE A 100 26.54 -23.52 0.69
CA ILE A 100 27.53 -22.46 0.84
C ILE A 100 27.60 -22.09 2.31
N ASP A 101 28.80 -22.07 2.89
CA ASP A 101 29.01 -21.58 4.25
C ASP A 101 28.65 -20.09 4.37
N ALA A 102 28.41 -19.62 5.59
CA ALA A 102 28.09 -18.23 5.88
C ALA A 102 29.15 -17.26 5.30
N GLY A 103 28.73 -16.32 4.44
CA GLY A 103 29.60 -15.40 3.70
C GLY A 103 30.54 -16.07 2.69
N GLY A 104 30.29 -17.34 2.37
CA GLY A 104 31.11 -18.14 1.46
C GLY A 104 30.69 -17.99 0.01
N PHE A 105 31.35 -18.76 -0.84
CA PHE A 105 30.99 -18.89 -2.25
C PHE A 105 31.18 -20.34 -2.68
N ILE A 106 30.66 -20.65 -3.86
CA ILE A 106 30.93 -21.93 -4.51
C ILE A 106 30.95 -21.75 -6.01
N LYS A 107 31.75 -22.60 -6.65
CA LYS A 107 31.83 -22.77 -8.10
C LYS A 107 31.31 -24.15 -8.41
N THR A 108 30.36 -24.24 -9.35
CA THR A 108 29.91 -25.52 -9.92
C THR A 108 30.24 -25.55 -11.42
N ASN A 109 30.60 -26.74 -11.90
CA ASN A 109 30.86 -27.01 -13.30
C ASN A 109 29.56 -27.39 -13.98
N ILE A 110 29.30 -26.81 -15.15
CA ILE A 110 28.10 -27.06 -15.92
C ILE A 110 28.46 -27.91 -17.15
N PRO A 111 27.67 -28.96 -17.48
CA PRO A 111 27.89 -29.75 -18.68
C PRO A 111 27.97 -28.88 -19.94
N VAL A 112 29.03 -29.06 -20.75
CA VAL A 112 29.25 -28.30 -22.00
C VAL A 112 28.13 -28.46 -23.03
N GLU A 113 27.33 -29.51 -22.90
CA GLU A 113 26.12 -29.79 -23.72
C GLU A 113 25.02 -28.73 -23.55
N LEU A 114 25.10 -27.91 -22.49
CA LEU A 114 24.19 -26.80 -22.19
C LEU A 114 24.54 -25.50 -22.94
N VAL A 115 25.58 -25.48 -23.77
CA VAL A 115 25.82 -24.36 -24.70
C VAL A 115 24.81 -24.43 -25.85
N MET A 116 24.14 -23.33 -26.14
CA MET A 116 23.25 -23.23 -27.30
C MET A 116 24.05 -23.16 -28.60
N GLU A 117 23.55 -23.80 -29.67
CA GLU A 117 24.24 -23.90 -30.95
C GLU A 117 23.42 -23.28 -32.08
N ASN A 118 24.03 -22.39 -32.85
CA ASN A 118 23.44 -21.70 -34.00
C ASN A 118 22.10 -21.00 -33.64
N THR A 119 21.27 -20.75 -34.65
CA THR A 119 19.88 -20.36 -34.42
C THR A 119 19.06 -21.61 -34.06
N GLU A 120 18.67 -21.73 -32.79
CA GLU A 120 17.94 -22.89 -32.28
C GLU A 120 16.89 -22.56 -31.23
N ARG A 121 16.03 -23.55 -30.96
CA ARG A 121 15.13 -23.60 -29.81
C ARG A 121 15.56 -24.79 -28.96
N SER A 122 15.84 -24.57 -27.69
CA SER A 122 16.43 -25.60 -26.83
C SER A 122 15.92 -25.52 -25.38
N GLN A 123 16.14 -26.59 -24.63
CA GLN A 123 15.87 -26.65 -23.18
C GLN A 123 17.14 -26.40 -22.35
N LYS A 124 18.18 -25.83 -22.97
CA LYS A 124 19.51 -25.60 -22.39
C LYS A 124 19.53 -24.35 -21.49
N VAL A 125 18.56 -24.26 -20.60
CA VAL A 125 18.37 -23.15 -19.64
C VAL A 125 18.62 -23.65 -18.23
N LEU A 126 19.30 -22.84 -17.43
CA LEU A 126 19.62 -23.12 -16.04
C LEU A 126 18.74 -22.28 -15.12
N ASP A 127 18.12 -22.94 -14.14
CA ASP A 127 17.45 -22.34 -12.99
C ASP A 127 18.36 -22.47 -11.76
N ILE A 128 18.65 -21.36 -11.11
CA ILE A 128 19.34 -21.33 -9.81
C ILE A 128 18.32 -20.93 -8.75
N SER A 129 18.12 -21.76 -7.74
CA SER A 129 17.32 -21.45 -6.55
C SER A 129 18.19 -21.48 -5.29
N ALA A 130 17.97 -20.56 -4.35
CA ALA A 130 18.75 -20.43 -3.12
C ALA A 130 17.86 -20.21 -1.89
N SER A 131 18.28 -20.73 -0.73
CA SER A 131 17.56 -20.57 0.55
C SER A 131 17.70 -19.17 1.15
N SER A 132 18.72 -18.41 0.73
CA SER A 132 18.99 -17.03 1.13
C SER A 132 19.50 -16.23 -0.07
N ASP A 133 19.63 -14.91 0.06
CA ASP A 133 20.05 -14.04 -1.04
C ASP A 133 21.52 -14.29 -1.41
N VAL A 134 21.75 -14.57 -2.70
CA VAL A 134 23.06 -14.80 -3.31
C VAL A 134 23.24 -13.92 -4.53
N SER A 135 24.47 -13.60 -4.91
CA SER A 135 24.79 -13.16 -6.27
C SER A 135 25.20 -14.37 -7.10
N ALA A 136 24.82 -14.41 -8.37
CA ALA A 136 25.21 -15.47 -9.30
C ALA A 136 25.92 -14.87 -10.53
N TYR A 137 26.90 -15.61 -11.06
CA TYR A 137 27.66 -15.25 -12.25
C TYR A 137 27.79 -16.47 -13.16
N GLY A 138 27.71 -16.25 -14.47
CA GLY A 138 28.07 -17.25 -15.47
C GLY A 138 29.45 -16.95 -16.02
N LEU A 139 30.26 -17.99 -16.22
CA LEU A 139 31.58 -17.89 -16.85
C LEU A 139 31.70 -18.97 -17.93
N MET A 140 32.10 -18.56 -19.12
CA MET A 140 32.38 -19.45 -20.24
C MET A 140 33.88 -19.41 -20.54
N TYR A 141 34.55 -20.53 -20.31
CA TYR A 141 35.97 -20.72 -20.57
C TYR A 141 36.18 -21.65 -21.76
N GLN A 142 37.13 -21.32 -22.60
CA GLN A 142 37.75 -22.17 -23.61
C GLN A 142 39.19 -21.68 -23.76
N ASP A 143 40.13 -22.55 -24.12
CA ASP A 143 41.51 -22.07 -24.30
C ASP A 143 41.54 -20.91 -25.31
N TYR A 144 42.14 -19.80 -24.90
CA TYR A 144 42.24 -18.54 -25.65
C TYR A 144 40.91 -17.80 -25.87
N SER A 145 39.87 -18.09 -25.08
CA SER A 145 38.59 -17.37 -25.10
C SER A 145 37.83 -17.52 -23.78
N THR A 146 37.73 -16.43 -23.02
CA THR A 146 36.98 -16.39 -21.75
C THR A 146 36.05 -15.19 -21.71
N ASP A 147 34.84 -15.36 -21.19
CA ASP A 147 34.01 -14.21 -20.80
C ASP A 147 33.04 -14.59 -19.67
N GLY A 148 32.56 -13.59 -18.94
CA GLY A 148 31.64 -13.79 -17.83
C GLY A 148 30.58 -12.71 -17.74
N PHE A 149 29.47 -13.02 -17.08
CA PHE A 149 28.35 -12.09 -16.95
C PHE A 149 27.74 -12.15 -15.55
N LEU A 150 27.13 -11.04 -15.15
CA LEU A 150 26.34 -10.96 -13.93
C LEU A 150 24.95 -11.55 -14.18
N CYS A 151 24.51 -12.49 -13.34
CA CYS A 151 23.14 -12.99 -13.42
C CYS A 151 22.15 -12.01 -12.79
N ILE A 152 21.06 -11.70 -13.49
CA ILE A 152 19.99 -10.85 -12.99
C ILE A 152 18.93 -11.72 -12.28
N PRO A 153 18.58 -11.43 -11.01
CA PRO A 153 17.52 -12.13 -10.31
C PRO A 153 16.19 -12.09 -11.08
N THR A 154 15.40 -13.17 -11.03
CA THR A 154 14.13 -13.29 -11.78
C THR A 154 13.11 -12.19 -11.46
N ASN A 155 13.06 -11.71 -10.21
CA ASN A 155 12.22 -10.59 -9.80
C ASN A 155 12.66 -9.23 -10.41
N ASN A 156 13.89 -9.15 -10.93
CA ASN A 156 14.45 -7.98 -11.61
C ASN A 156 14.39 -8.07 -13.14
N LEU A 157 13.94 -9.18 -13.71
CA LEU A 157 13.71 -9.32 -15.16
C LEU A 157 12.50 -8.51 -15.62
N GLY A 158 12.40 -8.25 -16.91
CA GLY A 158 11.36 -7.40 -17.50
C GLY A 158 10.86 -7.94 -18.82
N MET A 159 10.08 -7.11 -19.50
CA MET A 159 9.39 -7.45 -20.75
C MET A 159 10.00 -6.77 -21.97
N GLN A 160 10.93 -5.83 -21.78
CA GLN A 160 11.46 -4.97 -22.84
C GLN A 160 12.98 -4.92 -22.74
N TYR A 161 13.64 -5.20 -23.87
CA TYR A 161 15.09 -5.20 -23.99
C TYR A 161 15.50 -4.65 -25.35
N VAL A 162 16.70 -4.09 -25.43
CA VAL A 162 17.35 -3.72 -26.69
C VAL A 162 18.65 -4.49 -26.78
N VAL A 163 18.80 -5.27 -27.84
CA VAL A 163 19.98 -6.11 -28.07
C VAL A 163 21.20 -5.22 -28.31
N THR A 164 22.33 -5.59 -27.70
CA THR A 164 23.62 -4.92 -27.89
C THR A 164 24.72 -5.95 -28.07
N THR A 165 25.36 -5.92 -29.24
CA THR A 165 26.42 -6.87 -29.61
C THR A 165 27.68 -6.11 -30.02
N SER A 166 28.73 -6.80 -30.44
CA SER A 166 29.87 -6.22 -31.15
C SER A 166 29.67 -6.39 -32.67
N ARG A 167 30.31 -5.53 -33.47
CA ARG A 167 30.30 -5.69 -34.92
C ARG A 167 31.06 -6.98 -35.32
N PRO A 168 30.41 -7.95 -35.98
CA PRO A 168 31.09 -9.19 -36.38
C PRO A 168 32.13 -8.93 -37.49
N LEU A 169 33.21 -9.71 -37.48
CA LEU A 169 34.31 -9.67 -38.45
C LEU A 169 34.49 -11.04 -39.13
N GLY A 170 34.94 -11.08 -40.38
CA GLY A 170 35.15 -12.34 -41.11
C GLY A 170 33.85 -13.13 -41.34
N ASP A 171 33.85 -14.43 -41.06
CA ASP A 171 32.67 -15.30 -41.22
C ASP A 171 31.80 -15.40 -39.94
N GLN A 172 32.02 -14.50 -38.97
CA GLN A 172 31.40 -14.55 -37.63
C GLN A 172 30.03 -13.88 -37.56
N ARG A 173 29.29 -14.14 -36.48
CA ARG A 173 27.91 -13.67 -36.23
C ARG A 173 27.75 -13.00 -34.86
N SER A 174 26.93 -11.96 -34.83
CA SER A 174 26.33 -11.43 -33.60
C SER A 174 25.04 -12.18 -33.28
N GLN A 175 24.66 -12.27 -32.01
CA GLN A 175 23.55 -13.11 -31.58
C GLN A 175 22.87 -12.60 -30.32
N PHE A 176 21.65 -13.09 -30.09
CA PHE A 176 20.93 -12.93 -28.85
C PHE A 176 20.09 -14.17 -28.54
N ALA A 177 19.77 -14.39 -27.27
CA ALA A 177 18.89 -15.46 -26.82
C ALA A 177 17.82 -14.92 -25.88
N VAL A 178 16.60 -15.43 -26.02
CA VAL A 178 15.47 -15.14 -25.13
C VAL A 178 15.09 -16.41 -24.38
N LEU A 179 15.15 -16.34 -23.06
CA LEU A 179 14.91 -17.44 -22.14
C LEU A 179 13.59 -17.19 -21.41
N GLY A 180 12.68 -18.17 -21.45
CA GLY A 180 11.39 -18.08 -20.78
C GLY A 180 11.51 -18.39 -19.29
N THR A 181 10.93 -17.53 -18.44
CA THR A 181 10.74 -17.80 -17.00
C THR A 181 9.36 -18.40 -16.71
N GLU A 182 8.46 -18.34 -17.69
CA GLU A 182 7.09 -18.81 -17.59
C GLU A 182 6.64 -19.49 -18.89
N ASP A 183 5.71 -20.44 -18.77
CA ASP A 183 5.17 -21.14 -19.92
C ASP A 183 4.35 -20.21 -20.82
N SER A 184 4.37 -20.50 -22.12
CA SER A 184 3.61 -19.77 -23.14
C SER A 184 3.87 -18.25 -23.12
N THR A 185 5.14 -17.84 -23.01
CA THR A 185 5.55 -16.43 -23.09
C THR A 185 5.66 -16.01 -24.55
N LEU A 186 4.83 -15.08 -25.01
CA LEU A 186 4.90 -14.51 -26.35
C LEU A 186 6.03 -13.48 -26.43
N VAL A 187 6.87 -13.61 -27.45
CA VAL A 187 8.00 -12.73 -27.71
C VAL A 187 7.89 -12.17 -29.13
N GLN A 188 8.03 -10.86 -29.24
CA GLN A 188 8.12 -10.11 -30.49
C GLN A 188 9.49 -9.43 -30.55
N VAL A 189 10.19 -9.60 -31.66
CA VAL A 189 11.50 -8.99 -31.90
C VAL A 189 11.42 -8.16 -33.16
N THR A 190 11.55 -6.84 -33.02
CA THR A 190 11.78 -5.94 -34.16
C THR A 190 13.26 -5.99 -34.50
N VAL A 191 13.63 -6.68 -35.57
CA VAL A 191 15.05 -6.94 -35.88
C VAL A 191 15.70 -5.73 -36.55
N ARG A 192 16.94 -5.42 -36.18
CA ARG A 192 17.75 -4.35 -36.83
C ARG A 192 18.85 -4.89 -37.74
N GLY A 193 19.23 -6.14 -37.56
CA GLY A 193 20.06 -6.91 -38.49
C GLY A 193 19.24 -7.95 -39.23
N ALA A 194 19.65 -8.30 -40.46
CA ALA A 194 19.07 -9.44 -41.16
C ALA A 194 19.37 -10.76 -40.41
N VAL A 195 18.31 -11.53 -40.10
CA VAL A 195 18.38 -12.82 -39.40
C VAL A 195 17.63 -13.89 -40.18
N THR A 196 17.89 -15.16 -39.89
CA THR A 196 17.11 -16.29 -40.43
C THR A 196 16.65 -17.18 -39.28
N PHE A 197 15.34 -17.37 -39.13
CA PHE A 197 14.74 -18.20 -38.09
C PHE A 197 13.69 -19.13 -38.70
N GLN A 198 13.74 -20.42 -38.36
CA GLN A 198 12.81 -21.46 -38.86
C GLN A 198 12.66 -21.50 -40.40
N GLY A 199 13.75 -21.22 -41.12
CA GLY A 199 13.77 -21.21 -42.60
C GLY A 199 13.19 -19.94 -43.24
N GLN A 200 12.76 -18.96 -42.45
CA GLN A 200 12.33 -17.64 -42.92
C GLN A 200 13.43 -16.60 -42.64
N SER A 201 13.73 -15.76 -43.64
CA SER A 201 14.63 -14.63 -43.49
C SER A 201 13.85 -13.36 -43.15
N TYR A 202 14.38 -12.58 -42.21
CA TYR A 202 13.83 -11.31 -41.75
C TYR A 202 14.84 -10.21 -42.05
N SER A 203 14.38 -9.12 -42.65
CA SER A 203 15.17 -7.93 -42.96
C SER A 203 15.07 -6.90 -41.83
N PRO A 204 16.00 -5.93 -41.74
CA PRO A 204 15.90 -4.85 -40.76
C PRO A 204 14.53 -4.13 -40.82
N GLY A 205 13.87 -4.03 -39.67
CA GLY A 205 12.50 -3.49 -39.52
C GLY A 205 11.40 -4.54 -39.48
N ASP A 206 11.67 -5.79 -39.88
CA ASP A 206 10.69 -6.87 -39.77
C ASP A 206 10.47 -7.28 -38.30
N VAL A 207 9.28 -7.81 -38.00
CA VAL A 207 8.93 -8.33 -36.67
C VAL A 207 8.91 -9.85 -36.68
N LEU A 208 9.85 -10.45 -35.96
CA LEU A 208 9.89 -11.88 -35.67
C LEU A 208 9.02 -12.17 -34.45
N ARG A 209 8.18 -13.21 -34.51
CA ARG A 209 7.32 -13.61 -33.39
C ARG A 209 7.50 -15.09 -33.07
N PHE A 210 7.62 -15.41 -31.78
CA PHE A 210 7.67 -16.79 -31.29
C PHE A 210 7.19 -16.86 -29.84
N THR A 211 6.83 -18.06 -29.40
CA THR A 211 6.54 -18.34 -27.99
C THR A 211 7.74 -19.03 -27.34
N VAL A 212 8.02 -18.76 -26.07
CA VAL A 212 9.02 -19.46 -25.27
C VAL A 212 8.38 -19.94 -23.96
N ASN A 213 8.67 -21.17 -23.55
CA ASN A 213 8.15 -21.74 -22.31
C ASN A 213 9.14 -21.57 -21.15
N ASN A 214 8.70 -21.92 -19.93
CA ASN A 214 9.57 -21.87 -18.76
C ASN A 214 10.78 -22.80 -18.96
N LEU A 215 11.99 -22.29 -18.75
CA LEU A 215 13.26 -22.98 -18.97
C LEU A 215 13.46 -23.49 -20.42
N GLU A 216 12.84 -22.79 -21.37
CA GLU A 216 13.14 -22.91 -22.80
C GLU A 216 13.90 -21.67 -23.27
N ALA A 217 14.79 -21.84 -24.24
CA ALA A 217 15.51 -20.75 -24.89
C ALA A 217 15.22 -20.73 -26.39
N VAL A 218 15.21 -19.53 -26.96
CA VAL A 218 15.27 -19.28 -28.40
C VAL A 218 16.48 -18.40 -28.68
N GLN A 219 17.50 -18.98 -29.30
CA GLN A 219 18.70 -18.27 -29.75
C GLN A 219 18.58 -17.91 -31.22
N ILE A 220 18.94 -16.68 -31.57
CA ILE A 220 18.89 -16.14 -32.93
C ILE A 220 20.23 -15.50 -33.26
N GLN A 221 20.80 -15.89 -34.39
CA GLN A 221 22.01 -15.30 -34.93
C GLN A 221 21.71 -14.39 -36.11
N GLY A 222 22.48 -13.31 -36.22
CA GLY A 222 22.60 -12.52 -37.43
C GLY A 222 23.10 -13.35 -38.60
N ASN A 223 22.75 -12.96 -39.82
CA ASN A 223 23.45 -13.45 -41.00
C ASN A 223 24.95 -13.06 -40.92
N MET A 224 25.82 -13.74 -41.68
CA MET A 224 27.26 -13.47 -41.67
C MET A 224 27.56 -11.97 -41.86
N LEU A 225 28.46 -11.42 -41.03
CA LEU A 225 28.84 -9.99 -41.02
C LEU A 225 27.73 -8.99 -40.66
N VAL A 226 26.58 -9.44 -40.18
CA VAL A 226 25.46 -8.57 -39.79
C VAL A 226 25.47 -8.35 -38.29
N ASP A 227 25.49 -7.08 -37.88
CA ASP A 227 25.30 -6.63 -36.50
C ASP A 227 23.80 -6.54 -36.18
N VAL A 228 23.35 -7.22 -35.13
CA VAL A 228 21.94 -7.24 -34.68
C VAL A 228 21.65 -6.24 -33.56
N THR A 229 22.61 -5.40 -33.19
CA THR A 229 22.43 -4.33 -32.20
C THR A 229 21.25 -3.43 -32.56
N GLY A 230 20.51 -3.01 -31.53
CA GLY A 230 19.31 -2.20 -31.68
C GLY A 230 18.03 -2.99 -31.93
N SER A 231 18.11 -4.32 -32.09
CA SER A 231 16.91 -5.17 -32.18
C SER A 231 16.12 -5.06 -30.88
N ILE A 232 14.84 -4.74 -30.98
CA ILE A 232 13.97 -4.48 -29.83
C ILE A 232 13.19 -5.75 -29.53
N ILE A 233 13.35 -6.28 -28.32
CA ILE A 233 12.64 -7.46 -27.82
C ILE A 233 11.54 -6.96 -26.89
N GLN A 234 10.31 -7.39 -27.18
CA GLN A 234 9.14 -7.16 -26.36
C GLN A 234 8.49 -8.51 -26.06
N SER A 235 8.25 -8.78 -24.80
CA SER A 235 7.55 -9.97 -24.34
C SER A 235 6.35 -9.59 -23.50
N ASP A 236 5.57 -10.61 -23.21
CA ASP A 236 4.25 -10.53 -22.65
C ASP A 236 4.26 -10.99 -21.17
N LYS A 237 5.32 -11.72 -20.80
CA LYS A 237 5.75 -12.09 -19.45
C LYS A 237 7.25 -11.80 -19.32
N PRO A 238 7.81 -11.72 -18.10
CA PRO A 238 9.25 -11.55 -17.93
C PRO A 238 10.06 -12.62 -18.67
N VAL A 239 11.19 -12.21 -19.24
CA VAL A 239 12.16 -13.11 -19.90
C VAL A 239 13.57 -12.73 -19.49
N ALA A 240 14.50 -13.68 -19.52
CA ALA A 240 15.93 -13.36 -19.49
C ALA A 240 16.44 -13.18 -20.94
N VAL A 241 17.18 -12.11 -21.19
CA VAL A 241 17.76 -11.83 -22.52
C VAL A 241 19.27 -11.81 -22.42
N PHE A 242 19.91 -12.58 -23.29
CA PHE A 242 21.35 -12.60 -23.47
C PHE A 242 21.70 -12.03 -24.83
N SER A 243 22.80 -11.28 -24.91
CA SER A 243 23.34 -10.78 -26.17
C SER A 243 24.84 -10.95 -26.23
N GLY A 244 25.37 -11.09 -27.45
CA GLY A 244 26.79 -11.29 -27.63
C GLY A 244 27.20 -11.62 -29.06
N ASN A 245 28.35 -12.26 -29.19
CA ASN A 245 28.90 -12.73 -30.46
C ASN A 245 29.51 -14.11 -30.24
N GLU A 246 29.42 -14.98 -31.25
CA GLU A 246 30.13 -16.27 -31.23
C GLU A 246 31.65 -16.06 -31.25
N CYS A 247 32.09 -14.93 -31.82
CA CYS A 247 33.47 -14.46 -31.88
C CYS A 247 33.51 -12.96 -32.13
N THR A 248 34.37 -12.26 -31.39
CA THR A 248 34.75 -10.87 -31.62
C THR A 248 36.27 -10.74 -31.49
N ASN A 249 36.87 -9.83 -32.27
CA ASN A 249 38.28 -9.48 -32.15
C ASN A 249 38.50 -8.03 -32.59
N HIS A 250 39.65 -7.47 -32.23
CA HIS A 250 40.16 -6.24 -32.81
C HIS A 250 41.59 -6.44 -33.30
N ALA A 251 42.15 -5.41 -33.96
CA ALA A 251 43.45 -5.52 -34.60
C ALA A 251 44.55 -5.90 -33.59
N GLY A 252 45.04 -7.15 -33.68
CA GLY A 252 46.09 -7.68 -32.82
C GLY A 252 45.60 -8.58 -31.67
N SER A 253 44.29 -8.82 -31.55
CA SER A 253 43.66 -9.68 -30.52
C SER A 253 43.28 -11.06 -31.09
N ALA A 254 43.08 -12.05 -30.22
CA ALA A 254 42.47 -13.33 -30.59
C ALA A 254 40.94 -13.19 -30.76
N CYS A 255 40.31 -14.29 -31.14
CA CYS A 255 38.87 -14.39 -31.37
C CYS A 255 38.22 -14.88 -30.08
N ASP A 256 37.44 -14.01 -29.44
CA ASP A 256 36.83 -14.29 -28.15
C ASP A 256 35.31 -14.32 -28.26
N THR A 257 34.70 -15.25 -27.56
CA THR A 257 33.27 -15.16 -27.29
C THR A 257 32.99 -13.95 -26.41
N VAL A 258 31.88 -13.26 -26.65
CA VAL A 258 31.37 -12.27 -25.71
C VAL A 258 29.91 -12.51 -25.39
N THR A 259 29.54 -12.38 -24.13
CA THR A 259 28.18 -12.65 -23.65
C THR A 259 27.82 -11.81 -22.43
N GLU A 260 26.62 -11.22 -22.44
CA GLU A 260 26.09 -10.49 -21.29
C GLU A 260 24.60 -10.81 -21.11
N GLN A 261 24.15 -10.91 -19.85
CA GLN A 261 22.73 -10.88 -19.52
C GLN A 261 22.27 -9.43 -19.42
N LEU A 262 21.36 -9.01 -20.30
CA LEU A 262 20.93 -7.63 -20.36
C LEU A 262 20.00 -7.27 -19.21
N VAL A 263 20.13 -6.04 -18.70
CA VAL A 263 19.09 -5.45 -17.85
C VAL A 263 17.91 -4.94 -18.67
N PRO A 264 16.67 -5.14 -18.21
CA PRO A 264 15.48 -4.68 -18.93
C PRO A 264 15.41 -3.15 -18.98
N VAL A 265 14.72 -2.62 -19.99
CA VAL A 265 14.53 -1.17 -20.20
C VAL A 265 14.00 -0.45 -18.96
N LYS A 266 13.09 -1.08 -18.20
CA LYS A 266 12.54 -0.53 -16.94
C LYS A 266 13.60 -0.22 -15.88
N SER A 267 14.78 -0.81 -16.00
CA SER A 267 15.88 -0.69 -15.06
C SER A 267 17.01 0.18 -15.59
N TRP A 268 16.89 0.82 -16.75
CA TRP A 268 17.95 1.68 -17.29
C TRP A 268 18.06 3.01 -16.54
N GLY A 269 19.25 3.62 -16.58
CA GLY A 269 19.52 4.93 -15.95
C GLY A 269 19.95 5.97 -16.97
N GLN A 270 20.17 7.21 -16.51
CA GLN A 270 20.48 8.34 -17.40
C GLN A 270 21.94 8.76 -17.39
N LYS A 271 22.67 8.44 -16.32
CA LYS A 271 24.03 8.91 -16.09
C LYS A 271 24.97 7.73 -15.92
N HIS A 272 25.92 7.60 -16.84
CA HIS A 272 26.88 6.51 -16.87
C HIS A 272 28.28 7.07 -16.77
N MET A 273 29.07 6.55 -15.83
CA MET A 273 30.45 6.96 -15.65
C MET A 273 31.34 5.88 -16.25
N TYR A 274 32.10 6.25 -17.28
CA TYR A 274 33.12 5.37 -17.84
C TYR A 274 34.46 5.67 -17.18
N THR A 275 35.26 4.62 -17.01
CA THR A 275 36.52 4.68 -16.26
C THR A 275 37.63 4.00 -17.03
N ALA A 276 38.83 4.49 -16.85
CA ALA A 276 40.06 3.86 -17.33
C ALA A 276 41.04 3.64 -16.18
N ALA A 277 41.88 2.60 -16.30
CA ALA A 277 42.98 2.39 -15.35
C ALA A 277 44.09 3.44 -15.54
N ARG A 278 44.26 3.94 -16.77
CA ARG A 278 45.14 5.05 -17.12
C ARG A 278 44.51 6.01 -18.12
N SER A 279 45.02 7.24 -18.18
CA SER A 279 44.51 8.25 -19.12
C SER A 279 44.72 7.89 -20.60
N ASP A 280 45.58 6.92 -20.90
CA ASP A 280 45.85 6.40 -22.25
C ASP A 280 45.12 5.08 -22.58
N ASP A 281 44.34 4.49 -21.66
CA ASP A 281 43.45 3.39 -22.02
C ASP A 281 42.32 3.91 -22.91
N ASP A 282 42.01 3.16 -23.95
CA ASP A 282 41.06 3.51 -24.99
C ASP A 282 40.12 2.33 -25.30
N ASN A 283 38.94 2.37 -24.68
CA ASN A 283 37.92 1.33 -24.82
C ASN A 283 36.78 1.79 -25.73
N ILE A 284 36.06 0.83 -26.32
CA ILE A 284 34.92 1.11 -27.19
C ILE A 284 33.66 1.10 -26.33
N TYR A 285 32.76 2.05 -26.54
CA TYR A 285 31.48 2.14 -25.85
C TYR A 285 30.34 2.18 -26.83
N ARG A 286 29.25 1.48 -26.49
CA ARG A 286 27.97 1.54 -27.20
C ARG A 286 26.88 2.05 -26.26
N ILE A 287 26.07 2.98 -26.74
CA ILE A 287 24.91 3.51 -26.00
C ILE A 287 23.68 3.31 -26.86
N VAL A 288 22.74 2.49 -26.41
CA VAL A 288 21.52 2.15 -27.15
C VAL A 288 20.32 2.89 -26.56
N ALA A 289 19.40 3.34 -27.42
CA ALA A 289 18.17 4.00 -27.02
C ALA A 289 16.94 3.09 -27.20
N TYR A 290 15.97 3.22 -26.30
CA TYR A 290 14.63 2.61 -26.45
C TYR A 290 13.55 3.69 -26.64
N PHE A 291 13.74 4.85 -26.02
CA PHE A 291 12.83 5.98 -26.15
C PHE A 291 13.22 6.86 -27.34
N SER A 292 12.23 7.42 -28.03
CA SER A 292 12.46 8.42 -29.09
C SER A 292 13.16 9.65 -28.56
N GLU A 293 13.86 10.40 -29.41
CA GLU A 293 14.53 11.66 -29.04
C GLU A 293 15.42 11.53 -27.78
N THR A 294 16.17 10.43 -27.65
CA THR A 294 17.12 10.24 -26.54
C THR A 294 18.40 11.01 -26.85
N ASN A 295 18.55 12.18 -26.23
CA ASN A 295 19.67 13.08 -26.47
C ASN A 295 20.85 12.73 -25.56
N LEU A 296 22.00 12.41 -26.16
CA LEU A 296 23.23 12.09 -25.46
C LEU A 296 24.15 13.30 -25.35
N THR A 297 24.76 13.45 -24.17
CA THR A 297 25.85 14.38 -23.91
C THR A 297 27.10 13.58 -23.57
N ILE A 298 28.09 13.60 -24.46
CA ILE A 298 29.36 12.88 -24.32
C ILE A 298 30.50 13.91 -24.31
N PRO A 299 31.46 13.83 -23.38
CA PRO A 299 32.56 14.80 -23.29
C PRO A 299 33.33 14.94 -24.61
N GLY A 300 33.46 16.18 -25.10
CA GLY A 300 34.22 16.49 -26.31
C GLY A 300 33.50 16.21 -27.64
N LEU A 301 32.23 15.78 -27.61
CA LEU A 301 31.42 15.53 -28.82
C LEU A 301 30.20 16.46 -28.89
N GLU A 302 29.74 16.74 -30.11
CA GLU A 302 28.47 17.44 -30.32
C GLU A 302 27.27 16.57 -29.89
N HIS A 303 26.17 17.20 -29.49
CA HIS A 303 24.95 16.52 -29.06
C HIS A 303 24.49 15.51 -30.12
N GLN A 304 24.23 14.27 -29.68
CA GLN A 304 23.66 13.21 -30.51
C GLN A 304 22.22 12.97 -30.07
N SER A 305 21.32 12.73 -31.01
CA SER A 305 19.93 12.33 -30.72
C SER A 305 19.71 10.93 -31.29
N LEU A 306 19.16 10.03 -30.49
CA LEU A 306 18.91 8.64 -30.87
C LEU A 306 17.42 8.32 -30.82
N GLU A 307 16.94 7.62 -31.86
CA GLU A 307 15.60 7.02 -31.91
C GLU A 307 15.60 5.57 -31.36
N PRO A 308 14.42 4.94 -31.15
CA PRO A 308 14.34 3.59 -30.60
C PRO A 308 15.10 2.55 -31.43
N GLY A 309 16.02 1.84 -30.79
CA GLY A 309 16.92 0.87 -31.42
C GLY A 309 18.08 1.49 -32.18
N GLU A 310 18.22 2.81 -32.22
CA GLU A 310 19.45 3.46 -32.65
C GLU A 310 20.47 3.47 -31.52
N PHE A 311 21.74 3.60 -31.89
CA PHE A 311 22.83 3.58 -30.94
C PHE A 311 23.99 4.46 -31.40
N TRP A 312 24.72 4.98 -30.41
CA TRP A 312 26.01 5.60 -30.61
C TRP A 312 27.12 4.59 -30.32
N GLU A 313 28.17 4.59 -31.14
CA GLU A 313 29.40 3.83 -30.90
C GLU A 313 30.60 4.77 -31.03
N GLY A 314 31.54 4.67 -30.09
CA GLY A 314 32.78 5.42 -30.16
C GLY A 314 33.84 4.94 -29.18
N ARG A 315 35.07 5.40 -29.41
CA ARG A 315 36.21 5.19 -28.51
C ARG A 315 36.27 6.31 -27.49
N LEU A 316 36.29 5.96 -26.21
CA LEU A 316 36.45 6.91 -25.11
C LEU A 316 37.70 6.54 -24.33
N SER A 317 38.58 7.53 -24.15
CA SER A 317 39.81 7.38 -23.40
C SER A 317 39.73 8.09 -22.05
N GLY A 318 40.42 7.56 -21.04
CA GLY A 318 40.36 8.09 -19.68
C GLY A 318 39.01 7.85 -18.99
N SER A 319 38.63 8.74 -18.08
CA SER A 319 37.37 8.68 -17.32
C SER A 319 36.46 9.86 -17.65
N GLY A 320 35.15 9.68 -17.55
CA GLY A 320 34.19 10.76 -17.80
C GLY A 320 32.74 10.36 -17.53
N LEU A 321 31.84 11.34 -17.69
CA LEU A 321 30.41 11.18 -17.51
C LEU A 321 29.69 11.28 -18.85
N VAL A 322 28.89 10.28 -19.17
CA VAL A 322 27.89 10.34 -20.24
C VAL A 322 26.52 10.57 -19.61
N THR A 323 25.79 11.57 -20.10
CA THR A 323 24.40 11.79 -19.69
C THR A 323 23.46 11.66 -20.88
N SER A 324 22.21 11.29 -20.58
CA SER A 324 21.14 11.13 -21.57
C SER A 324 19.86 11.80 -21.08
N SER A 325 19.04 12.32 -22.00
CA SER A 325 17.76 12.97 -21.65
C SER A 325 16.66 11.99 -21.25
N LYS A 326 16.82 10.70 -21.60
CA LYS A 326 15.93 9.58 -21.31
C LYS A 326 16.79 8.36 -20.97
N PRO A 327 16.32 7.40 -20.17
CA PRO A 327 17.13 6.25 -19.79
C PRO A 327 17.68 5.49 -20.99
N ALA A 328 18.95 5.11 -20.91
CA ALA A 328 19.69 4.40 -21.96
C ALA A 328 20.53 3.29 -21.35
N LEU A 329 20.94 2.31 -22.18
CA LEU A 329 21.89 1.29 -21.77
C LEU A 329 23.26 1.58 -22.37
N MET A 330 24.29 1.54 -21.53
CA MET A 330 25.68 1.74 -21.94
C MET A 330 26.49 0.45 -21.75
N MET A 331 27.16 0.01 -22.80
CA MET A 331 28.05 -1.15 -22.80
C MET A 331 29.48 -0.72 -23.08
N GLN A 332 30.42 -1.29 -22.34
CA GLN A 332 31.84 -1.19 -22.60
C GLN A 332 32.32 -2.45 -23.32
N HIS A 333 33.07 -2.26 -24.39
CA HIS A 333 33.82 -3.31 -25.05
C HIS A 333 35.30 -3.07 -24.72
N LEU A 334 35.86 -4.02 -23.98
CA LEU A 334 37.24 -3.98 -23.54
C LEU A 334 38.18 -4.07 -24.75
N ALA A 335 39.16 -3.17 -24.81
CA ALA A 335 40.14 -3.13 -25.88
C ALA A 335 41.57 -2.86 -25.36
N SER A 336 41.69 -2.13 -24.25
CA SER A 336 43.00 -1.92 -23.62
C SER A 336 42.92 -1.83 -22.10
N ILE A 337 43.92 -2.39 -21.43
CA ILE A 337 44.13 -2.29 -19.98
C ILE A 337 45.56 -1.83 -19.72
N ASN A 338 45.73 -0.73 -18.98
CA ASN A 338 47.04 -0.16 -18.63
C ASN A 338 47.96 0.11 -19.85
N GLY A 339 47.38 0.54 -20.97
CA GLY A 339 48.07 0.80 -22.25
C GLY A 339 48.44 -0.45 -23.05
N ILE A 340 47.99 -1.64 -22.62
CA ILE A 340 48.19 -2.91 -23.33
C ILE A 340 46.91 -3.26 -24.07
N THR A 341 47.01 -3.59 -25.36
CA THR A 341 45.93 -4.18 -26.14
C THR A 341 45.63 -5.58 -25.60
N VAL A 342 44.38 -5.79 -25.18
CA VAL A 342 43.91 -7.06 -24.60
C VAL A 342 42.83 -7.66 -25.50
N ASP A 343 42.44 -8.90 -25.25
CA ASP A 343 41.33 -9.49 -25.99
C ASP A 343 39.97 -8.85 -25.61
N PRO A 344 38.93 -8.94 -26.46
CA PRO A 344 37.67 -8.27 -26.18
C PRO A 344 36.85 -8.99 -25.11
N SER A 345 36.17 -8.20 -24.28
CA SER A 345 35.10 -8.63 -23.37
C SER A 345 34.02 -7.54 -23.39
N ILE A 346 32.77 -7.90 -23.07
CA ILE A 346 31.66 -6.95 -23.01
C ILE A 346 31.21 -6.77 -21.55
N ILE A 347 31.00 -5.52 -21.14
CA ILE A 347 30.67 -5.18 -19.75
C ILE A 347 29.51 -4.20 -19.78
N GLN A 348 28.43 -4.52 -19.08
CA GLN A 348 27.38 -3.54 -18.83
C GLN A 348 27.86 -2.45 -17.85
N VAL A 349 27.90 -1.20 -18.31
CA VAL A 349 28.32 -0.05 -17.48
C VAL A 349 27.16 0.34 -16.57
N PRO A 350 27.32 0.28 -15.23
CA PRO A 350 26.24 0.67 -14.32
C PRO A 350 25.93 2.17 -14.40
N ALA A 351 24.64 2.52 -14.36
CA ALA A 351 24.21 3.90 -14.20
C ALA A 351 24.35 4.36 -12.73
N GLU A 352 24.31 5.66 -12.46
CA GLU A 352 24.37 6.22 -11.10
C GLU A 352 23.30 5.59 -10.17
N GLU A 353 22.12 5.28 -10.71
CA GLU A 353 21.01 4.65 -10.00
C GLU A 353 21.27 3.18 -9.61
N HIS A 354 22.26 2.53 -10.25
CA HIS A 354 22.65 1.14 -9.97
C HIS A 354 23.69 1.00 -8.88
N PHE A 355 24.20 2.11 -8.34
CA PHE A 355 25.27 2.08 -7.35
C PHE A 355 24.75 1.46 -6.03
N GLY A 356 25.62 0.76 -5.33
CA GLY A 356 25.32 0.01 -4.10
C GLY A 356 26.45 0.15 -3.08
N PHE A 357 26.32 -0.52 -1.94
CA PHE A 357 27.27 -0.34 -0.82
C PHE A 357 28.20 -1.53 -0.62
N VAL A 358 27.77 -2.73 -0.97
CA VAL A 358 28.58 -3.94 -0.84
C VAL A 358 28.61 -4.62 -2.20
N PHE A 359 29.68 -5.25 -2.63
CA PHE A 359 29.68 -6.06 -3.84
C PHE A 359 30.58 -7.26 -3.59
N GLY A 360 29.99 -8.45 -3.60
CA GLY A 360 30.77 -9.70 -3.54
C GLY A 360 30.90 -10.23 -4.95
N PHE A 361 32.12 -10.50 -5.40
CA PHE A 361 32.40 -11.02 -6.73
C PHE A 361 33.60 -11.98 -6.67
N THR A 362 33.88 -12.61 -7.80
CA THR A 362 34.97 -13.57 -7.96
C THR A 362 35.85 -13.21 -9.15
N THR A 363 36.97 -13.90 -9.32
CA THR A 363 37.85 -13.80 -10.48
C THR A 363 38.06 -15.20 -11.08
N PRO A 364 38.21 -15.33 -12.41
CA PRO A 364 38.32 -16.63 -13.07
C PRO A 364 39.53 -17.46 -12.62
N PRO A 365 39.43 -18.81 -12.70
CA PRO A 365 40.40 -19.70 -12.08
C PRO A 365 41.76 -19.80 -12.79
N HIS A 366 41.75 -19.95 -14.11
CA HIS A 366 42.95 -20.19 -14.91
C HIS A 366 42.75 -19.74 -16.35
N SER A 367 43.86 -19.59 -17.07
CA SER A 367 43.95 -19.21 -18.48
C SER A 367 44.76 -20.25 -19.25
N ALA A 368 44.57 -20.35 -20.57
CA ALA A 368 45.33 -21.29 -21.40
C ALA A 368 46.85 -21.05 -21.40
N GLY A 369 47.26 -19.79 -21.18
CA GLY A 369 48.64 -19.32 -21.34
C GLY A 369 49.56 -19.44 -20.12
N ASP A 370 49.05 -19.61 -18.88
CA ASP A 370 49.88 -19.58 -17.67
C ASP A 370 49.36 -20.41 -16.49
N SER A 371 50.30 -21.05 -15.78
CA SER A 371 50.11 -21.80 -14.52
C SER A 371 49.64 -20.97 -13.31
N GLY A 372 49.53 -19.65 -13.45
CA GLY A 372 49.23 -18.69 -12.37
C GLY A 372 47.89 -17.93 -12.46
N GLY A 373 47.11 -18.08 -13.55
CA GLY A 373 45.78 -17.45 -13.72
C GLY A 373 45.77 -16.03 -14.32
N TYR A 374 44.67 -15.28 -14.19
CA TYR A 374 44.51 -13.93 -14.79
C TYR A 374 45.14 -12.80 -13.95
N PHE A 375 45.58 -11.72 -14.61
CA PHE A 375 45.79 -10.44 -13.96
C PHE A 375 44.45 -9.74 -13.75
N ASN A 376 44.01 -9.64 -12.51
CA ASN A 376 42.68 -9.18 -12.15
C ASN A 376 42.69 -7.73 -11.65
N PHE A 377 41.67 -6.97 -12.04
CA PHE A 377 41.47 -5.57 -11.68
C PHE A 377 40.02 -5.31 -11.31
N ILE A 378 39.82 -4.30 -10.46
CA ILE A 378 38.52 -3.68 -10.25
C ILE A 378 38.61 -2.17 -10.42
N ASN A 379 37.57 -1.59 -11.01
CA ASN A 379 37.34 -0.14 -10.97
C ASN A 379 36.17 0.14 -10.04
N ILE A 380 36.42 0.97 -9.03
CA ILE A 380 35.41 1.42 -8.07
C ILE A 380 35.10 2.89 -8.33
N ILE A 381 33.84 3.21 -8.58
CA ILE A 381 33.38 4.59 -8.74
C ILE A 381 32.70 5.01 -7.45
N VAL A 382 33.16 6.09 -6.82
CA VAL A 382 32.66 6.57 -5.52
C VAL A 382 32.80 8.09 -5.43
N LYS A 383 31.99 8.78 -4.62
CA LYS A 383 32.19 10.23 -4.41
C LYS A 383 33.50 10.52 -3.70
N ASN A 384 34.10 11.66 -4.02
CA ASN A 384 35.41 12.07 -3.50
C ASN A 384 35.43 12.18 -1.96
N ASP A 385 34.32 12.61 -1.35
CA ASP A 385 34.16 12.71 0.11
C ASP A 385 33.96 11.36 0.81
N SER A 386 33.71 10.30 0.03
CA SER A 386 33.36 8.95 0.46
C SER A 386 34.48 7.94 0.18
N ARG A 387 35.67 8.43 -0.19
CA ARG A 387 36.85 7.62 -0.54
C ARG A 387 37.42 6.86 0.65
N GLU A 388 37.52 7.52 1.80
CA GLU A 388 38.17 6.97 3.00
C GLU A 388 37.36 5.85 3.67
N THR A 389 36.18 5.54 3.12
CA THR A 389 35.21 4.62 3.69
C THR A 389 35.01 3.36 2.84
N VAL A 390 35.77 3.22 1.74
CA VAL A 390 35.76 2.07 0.81
C VAL A 390 36.79 1.01 1.22
N TYR A 391 36.31 -0.21 1.45
CA TYR A 391 37.06 -1.37 1.92
C TYR A 391 37.04 -2.48 0.87
N LEU A 392 38.11 -3.26 0.84
CA LEU A 392 38.23 -4.51 0.09
C LEU A 392 38.53 -5.63 1.10
N ASN A 393 37.67 -6.64 1.16
CA ASN A 393 37.76 -7.77 2.10
C ASN A 393 37.93 -7.29 3.56
N GLY A 394 37.14 -6.29 3.96
CA GLY A 394 37.21 -5.69 5.31
C GLY A 394 38.46 -4.87 5.60
N SER A 395 39.34 -4.63 4.61
CA SER A 395 40.53 -3.77 4.76
C SER A 395 40.41 -2.50 3.93
N LEU A 396 40.78 -1.35 4.49
CA LEU A 396 40.79 -0.08 3.77
C LEU A 396 41.70 -0.18 2.54
N ILE A 397 41.23 0.28 1.39
CA ILE A 397 41.98 0.21 0.13
C ILE A 397 43.10 1.26 0.16
N ASN A 398 44.30 0.86 0.59
CA ASN A 398 45.50 1.70 0.66
C ASN A 398 46.73 0.92 0.13
N GLY A 399 47.58 1.54 -0.70
CA GLY A 399 48.83 0.90 -1.13
C GLY A 399 49.37 1.38 -2.48
N THR A 400 50.48 0.78 -2.93
CA THR A 400 51.15 1.09 -4.22
C THR A 400 50.45 0.51 -5.45
N ASN A 401 49.46 -0.37 -5.25
CA ASN A 401 48.75 -1.08 -6.32
C ASN A 401 47.35 -0.49 -6.58
N VAL A 402 47.11 0.73 -6.10
CA VAL A 402 45.87 1.49 -6.26
C VAL A 402 46.19 2.73 -7.08
N HIS A 403 45.42 2.96 -8.14
CA HIS A 403 45.48 4.19 -8.93
C HIS A 403 44.17 4.95 -8.76
N GLU A 404 44.26 6.25 -8.49
CA GLU A 404 43.12 7.11 -8.22
C GLU A 404 43.05 8.22 -9.27
N SER A 405 41.86 8.49 -9.78
CA SER A 405 41.65 9.60 -10.71
C SER A 405 40.26 10.20 -10.51
N ASP A 406 40.16 11.53 -10.53
CA ASP A 406 38.87 12.21 -10.56
C ASP A 406 38.13 11.88 -11.86
N VAL A 407 36.81 11.72 -11.78
CA VAL A 407 35.93 11.64 -12.96
C VAL A 407 35.55 13.07 -13.35
N PRO A 408 36.06 13.62 -14.47
CA PRO A 408 35.88 15.02 -14.83
C PRO A 408 34.42 15.45 -14.85
N HIS A 409 34.15 16.68 -14.39
CA HIS A 409 32.81 17.30 -14.32
C HIS A 409 31.82 16.60 -13.38
N THR A 410 32.31 15.79 -12.44
CA THR A 410 31.50 15.14 -11.41
C THR A 410 32.11 15.32 -10.02
N SER A 411 31.39 14.90 -8.97
CA SER A 411 31.93 14.75 -7.61
C SER A 411 32.50 13.36 -7.33
N TYR A 412 32.70 12.54 -8.37
CA TYR A 412 33.13 11.15 -8.28
C TYR A 412 34.59 10.99 -8.66
N MET A 413 35.20 9.94 -8.12
CA MET A 413 36.51 9.45 -8.47
C MET A 413 36.44 7.96 -8.82
N SER A 414 37.41 7.52 -9.60
CA SER A 414 37.67 6.12 -9.93
C SER A 414 38.87 5.62 -9.12
N LEU A 415 38.70 4.47 -8.48
CA LEU A 415 39.75 3.69 -7.82
C LEU A 415 39.99 2.42 -8.62
N THR A 416 41.13 2.34 -9.28
CA THR A 416 41.59 1.12 -9.94
C THR A 416 42.47 0.33 -9.00
N VAL A 417 42.05 -0.89 -8.64
CA VAL A 417 42.79 -1.77 -7.74
C VAL A 417 43.21 -3.03 -8.48
N GLN A 418 44.51 -3.34 -8.45
CA GLN A 418 45.01 -4.63 -8.92
C GLN A 418 44.84 -5.69 -7.83
N LEU A 419 44.09 -6.75 -8.15
CA LEU A 419 43.86 -7.90 -7.28
C LEU A 419 44.97 -8.96 -7.46
N PRO A 420 45.10 -9.91 -6.51
CA PRO A 420 45.96 -11.09 -6.70
C PRO A 420 45.69 -11.82 -8.02
N LYS A 421 46.75 -12.41 -8.59
CA LYS A 421 46.68 -13.18 -9.84
C LYS A 421 45.92 -14.51 -9.59
N GLY A 422 45.00 -14.87 -10.48
CA GLY A 422 44.23 -16.13 -10.43
C GLY A 422 42.87 -16.05 -9.70
N GLU A 423 42.32 -17.22 -9.34
CA GLU A 423 41.00 -17.31 -8.68
C GLU A 423 40.99 -16.64 -7.31
N GLY A 424 39.95 -15.88 -7.04
CA GLY A 424 39.72 -15.27 -5.74
C GLY A 424 38.27 -14.86 -5.56
N VAL A 425 37.91 -14.58 -4.31
CA VAL A 425 36.64 -13.97 -3.94
C VAL A 425 36.89 -12.73 -3.13
N TYR A 426 36.17 -11.69 -3.50
CA TYR A 426 36.43 -10.34 -3.06
C TYR A 426 35.12 -9.64 -2.74
N TYR A 427 35.17 -8.83 -1.70
CA TYR A 427 34.08 -7.99 -1.25
C TYR A 427 34.56 -6.55 -1.28
N VAL A 428 33.90 -5.70 -2.06
CA VAL A 428 34.07 -4.25 -1.95
C VAL A 428 32.94 -3.72 -1.10
N GLU A 429 33.27 -2.92 -0.10
CA GLU A 429 32.35 -2.52 0.97
C GLU A 429 32.49 -1.03 1.26
N GLN A 430 31.36 -0.36 1.38
CA GLN A 430 31.26 1.02 1.82
C GLN A 430 30.77 0.99 3.28
N THR A 431 31.65 1.22 4.24
CA THR A 431 31.38 0.91 5.66
C THR A 431 30.87 2.09 6.49
N ASP A 432 30.80 3.28 5.88
CA ASP A 432 30.29 4.51 6.50
C ASP A 432 28.84 4.79 6.04
N PRO A 433 27.90 5.02 6.97
CA PRO A 433 26.48 5.26 6.68
C PRO A 433 26.23 6.49 5.82
N TYR A 434 27.05 7.51 6.00
CA TYR A 434 26.88 8.84 5.40
C TYR A 434 27.60 8.95 4.06
N SER A 435 28.39 7.94 3.71
CA SER A 435 29.13 7.89 2.47
C SER A 435 28.23 7.51 1.28
N SER A 436 28.62 7.94 0.09
CA SER A 436 27.87 7.68 -1.13
C SER A 436 27.94 6.20 -1.53
N PRO A 437 26.87 5.65 -2.16
CA PRO A 437 26.95 4.36 -2.82
C PRO A 437 28.03 4.39 -3.93
N LEU A 438 28.55 3.21 -4.25
CA LEU A 438 29.63 3.01 -5.22
C LEU A 438 29.22 2.02 -6.32
N SER A 439 29.96 2.01 -7.41
CA SER A 439 29.87 0.99 -8.46
C SER A 439 31.20 0.23 -8.56
N VAL A 440 31.14 -1.06 -8.89
CA VAL A 440 32.33 -1.91 -9.04
C VAL A 440 32.24 -2.68 -10.36
N ILE A 441 33.22 -2.48 -11.21
CA ILE A 441 33.42 -3.26 -12.44
C ILE A 441 34.64 -4.16 -12.24
N VAL A 442 34.50 -5.44 -12.56
CA VAL A 442 35.55 -6.47 -12.48
C VAL A 442 36.02 -6.79 -13.88
N TYR A 443 37.33 -6.87 -14.09
CA TYR A 443 37.90 -7.24 -15.37
C TYR A 443 39.33 -7.76 -15.21
N GLY A 444 39.81 -8.49 -16.20
CA GLY A 444 41.18 -8.99 -16.18
C GLY A 444 41.64 -9.49 -17.54
N TYR A 445 42.93 -9.80 -17.64
CA TYR A 445 43.53 -10.30 -18.87
C TYR A 445 44.70 -11.23 -18.61
N GLU A 446 45.04 -12.01 -19.64
CA GLU A 446 46.25 -12.80 -19.76
C GLU A 446 46.68 -12.86 -21.24
N SER A 447 47.74 -13.61 -21.56
CA SER A 447 48.24 -13.76 -22.93
C SER A 447 47.20 -14.35 -23.90
N SER A 448 46.49 -13.46 -24.58
CA SER A 448 45.41 -13.76 -25.55
C SER A 448 44.12 -14.31 -24.89
N GLU A 449 43.75 -13.73 -23.75
CA GLU A 449 42.42 -13.89 -23.12
C GLU A 449 42.07 -12.66 -22.28
N SER A 450 40.79 -12.34 -22.15
CA SER A 450 40.29 -11.31 -21.22
C SER A 450 38.98 -11.76 -20.56
N TYR A 451 38.48 -10.99 -19.61
CA TYR A 451 37.09 -11.12 -19.12
C TYR A 451 36.66 -9.81 -18.45
N GLY A 452 35.35 -9.61 -18.30
CA GLY A 452 34.84 -8.50 -17.51
C GLY A 452 33.33 -8.56 -17.28
N TYR A 453 32.87 -7.97 -16.19
CA TYR A 453 31.45 -7.83 -15.83
C TYR A 453 31.26 -6.82 -14.69
N ALA A 454 30.04 -6.34 -14.50
CA ALA A 454 29.67 -5.60 -13.29
C ALA A 454 29.68 -6.53 -12.07
N ALA A 455 30.33 -6.13 -10.96
CA ALA A 455 30.32 -6.92 -9.73
C ALA A 455 28.90 -7.09 -9.16
N GLY A 456 28.01 -6.14 -9.44
CA GLY A 456 26.60 -6.21 -9.14
C GLY A 456 25.87 -4.93 -9.50
N LEU A 457 24.54 -4.95 -9.44
CA LEU A 457 23.67 -3.81 -9.78
C LEU A 457 22.56 -3.63 -8.73
N SER A 458 22.34 -2.41 -8.26
CA SER A 458 21.15 -2.05 -7.48
C SER A 458 19.97 -1.78 -8.42
N LEU A 459 19.01 -2.70 -8.52
CA LEU A 459 17.91 -2.62 -9.50
C LEU A 459 16.56 -2.22 -8.86
N PRO A 460 15.59 -1.62 -9.59
CA PRO A 460 14.40 -0.98 -9.01
C PRO A 460 13.47 -1.88 -8.18
N SER A 461 13.43 -3.19 -8.48
CA SER A 461 12.70 -4.20 -7.69
C SER A 461 13.45 -4.63 -6.42
N ASN A 462 14.71 -4.21 -6.26
CA ASN A 462 15.38 -4.08 -4.96
C ASN A 462 14.92 -2.78 -4.30
N LYS A 463 13.60 -2.64 -4.16
CA LYS A 463 12.96 -1.56 -3.43
C LYS A 463 13.76 -1.28 -2.15
N GLN A 464 14.22 -0.03 -1.97
CA GLN A 464 14.58 0.52 -0.65
C GLN A 464 13.32 0.53 0.23
N VAL A 465 12.82 -0.66 0.58
CA VAL A 465 11.62 -0.84 1.39
C VAL A 465 12.07 -1.43 2.71
N LEU A 466 11.80 -0.68 3.76
CA LEU A 466 11.72 -1.26 5.09
C LEU A 466 10.70 -2.38 5.04
N SER A 467 11.12 -3.61 5.31
CA SER A 467 10.15 -4.66 5.57
C SER A 467 9.63 -4.45 6.99
N LEU A 468 8.38 -4.04 7.11
CA LEU A 468 7.68 -3.78 8.37
C LEU A 468 6.79 -4.99 8.68
N THR A 469 7.00 -5.63 9.83
CA THR A 469 6.27 -6.84 10.20
C THR A 469 5.86 -6.82 11.68
N PRO A 470 4.57 -6.91 12.01
CA PRO A 470 3.43 -6.92 11.08
C PRO A 470 3.20 -5.54 10.45
N TYR A 471 2.60 -5.50 9.25
CA TYR A 471 2.15 -4.24 8.62
C TYR A 471 0.94 -3.63 9.34
N TYR A 472 0.20 -4.45 10.09
CA TYR A 472 -0.98 -4.06 10.87
C TYR A 472 -0.66 -4.10 12.36
N LEU A 473 -0.92 -2.99 13.05
CA LEU A 473 -0.69 -2.83 14.49
C LEU A 473 -2.03 -2.67 15.21
N ARG A 474 -2.10 -3.11 16.47
CA ARG A 474 -3.28 -2.90 17.33
C ARG A 474 -3.23 -1.53 17.98
N GLU A 475 -4.38 -0.86 18.07
CA GLU A 475 -4.55 0.42 18.76
C GLU A 475 -3.95 0.43 20.18
N LEU A 476 -4.15 -0.63 20.96
CA LEU A 476 -3.61 -0.74 22.32
C LEU A 476 -2.08 -0.96 22.40
N GLY A 477 -1.46 -1.38 21.30
CA GLY A 477 -0.03 -1.66 21.23
C GLY A 477 0.43 -2.84 22.10
N GLY A 478 1.72 -2.84 22.46
CA GLY A 478 2.30 -3.86 23.34
C GLY A 478 2.80 -5.12 22.63
N GLU A 479 2.80 -5.13 21.31
CA GLU A 479 3.25 -6.25 20.48
C GLU A 479 4.60 -5.98 19.80
N LEU A 480 5.22 -7.04 19.31
CA LEU A 480 6.54 -7.00 18.71
C LEU A 480 6.43 -6.49 17.26
N PHE A 481 7.12 -5.40 16.97
CA PHE A 481 7.21 -4.80 15.64
C PHE A 481 8.62 -4.91 15.12
N THR A 482 8.77 -5.68 14.04
CA THR A 482 10.03 -5.97 13.38
C THR A 482 10.18 -5.06 12.18
N VAL A 483 11.29 -4.32 12.15
CA VAL A 483 11.71 -3.50 11.02
C VAL A 483 12.98 -4.10 10.44
N THR A 484 12.90 -4.53 9.19
CA THR A 484 14.08 -4.93 8.42
C THR A 484 14.50 -3.76 7.55
N VAL A 485 15.66 -3.17 7.85
CA VAL A 485 16.25 -2.05 7.12
C VAL A 485 17.29 -2.52 6.08
N PRO A 486 17.60 -1.68 5.07
CA PRO A 486 18.78 -1.87 4.22
C PRO A 486 20.06 -1.57 5.02
N CYS A 487 20.62 -2.58 5.71
CA CYS A 487 21.84 -2.48 6.54
C CYS A 487 21.76 -1.62 7.82
N LEU A 488 22.16 -2.21 8.94
CA LEU A 488 22.36 -1.58 10.24
C LEU A 488 23.84 -1.43 10.60
N GLN A 489 24.80 -1.86 9.77
CA GLN A 489 26.23 -1.78 10.11
C GLN A 489 26.91 -0.59 9.49
N THR A 490 27.01 0.44 10.31
CA THR A 490 27.65 1.70 9.96
C THR A 490 28.49 2.13 11.14
N ASN A 491 29.82 2.03 11.00
CA ASN A 491 30.80 2.17 12.11
C ASN A 491 30.86 3.58 12.74
N ALA A 492 30.00 4.51 12.32
CA ALA A 492 29.98 5.90 12.77
C ALA A 492 29.09 6.16 14.00
N ILE A 493 28.38 5.15 14.54
CA ILE A 493 27.48 5.37 15.68
C ILE A 493 27.83 4.35 16.77
N SER A 494 28.54 4.81 17.81
CA SER A 494 28.80 4.02 19.02
C SER A 494 27.59 3.95 19.96
N LEU A 495 26.35 4.10 19.45
CA LEU A 495 25.15 4.11 20.27
C LEU A 495 24.47 2.73 20.19
N GLN A 496 24.36 2.10 21.35
CA GLN A 496 23.91 0.74 21.54
C GLN A 496 22.40 0.53 21.33
N ASN A 497 21.63 1.56 20.98
CA ASN A 497 20.16 1.51 20.99
C ASN A 497 19.56 2.11 19.70
N ALA A 498 18.75 1.32 19.00
CA ALA A 498 17.88 1.85 17.95
C ALA A 498 16.65 2.50 18.61
N MET A 499 16.00 3.42 17.93
CA MET A 499 14.73 4.01 18.38
C MET A 499 13.70 3.90 17.27
N CYS A 500 12.54 3.34 17.57
CA CYS A 500 11.38 3.45 16.68
C CYS A 500 10.56 4.65 17.12
N LYS A 501 10.19 5.51 16.18
CA LYS A 501 9.29 6.64 16.41
C LYS A 501 7.99 6.38 15.66
N PHE A 502 6.90 6.33 16.41
CA PHE A 502 5.55 6.10 15.91
C PHE A 502 4.75 7.38 16.04
N SER A 503 4.05 7.79 14.99
CA SER A 503 3.04 8.84 15.12
C SER A 503 1.75 8.22 15.70
N THR A 504 1.38 8.60 16.92
CA THR A 504 0.29 7.93 17.67
C THR A 504 -1.03 8.70 17.67
N GLY A 505 -1.10 9.83 16.98
CA GLY A 505 -2.24 10.74 17.02
C GLY A 505 -2.13 11.82 18.11
N PHE A 506 -1.38 11.57 19.19
CA PHE A 506 -0.99 12.58 20.20
C PHE A 506 0.49 12.98 20.09
N GLY A 507 0.94 13.14 18.85
CA GLY A 507 2.33 13.39 18.51
C GLY A 507 3.13 12.11 18.31
N ASP A 508 4.45 12.27 18.29
CA ASP A 508 5.38 11.18 18.04
C ASP A 508 5.84 10.55 19.35
N VAL A 509 5.68 9.23 19.47
CA VAL A 509 6.19 8.44 20.60
C VAL A 509 7.45 7.70 20.17
N LEU A 510 8.54 7.95 20.88
CA LEU A 510 9.79 7.21 20.74
C LEU A 510 9.78 6.00 21.67
N VAL A 511 9.98 4.80 21.11
CA VAL A 511 10.17 3.56 21.86
C VAL A 511 11.57 2.99 21.61
N PRO A 512 12.23 2.43 22.65
CA PRO A 512 13.50 1.74 22.47
C PRO A 512 13.36 0.54 21.53
N GLY A 513 14.27 0.44 20.57
CA GLY A 513 14.43 -0.70 19.68
C GLY A 513 15.65 -1.53 20.04
N GLU A 514 15.49 -2.85 20.04
CA GLU A 514 16.59 -3.80 20.18
C GLU A 514 16.97 -4.33 18.80
N ARG A 515 18.25 -4.14 18.45
CA ARG A 515 18.80 -4.68 17.22
C ARG A 515 19.06 -6.18 17.38
N THR A 516 18.45 -7.00 16.54
CA THR A 516 18.61 -8.46 16.60
C THR A 516 19.70 -8.98 15.68
N ASP A 517 19.95 -8.30 14.55
CA ASP A 517 21.01 -8.62 13.59
C ASP A 517 21.42 -7.38 12.76
N SER A 518 22.11 -7.56 11.63
CA SER A 518 22.57 -6.45 10.77
C SER A 518 21.49 -5.83 9.90
N TYR A 519 20.27 -6.34 9.90
CA TYR A 519 19.17 -5.85 9.08
C TYR A 519 17.96 -5.53 9.95
N THR A 520 17.85 -6.13 11.12
CA THR A 520 16.60 -6.16 11.88
C THR A 520 16.68 -5.36 13.17
N VAL A 521 15.74 -4.42 13.31
CA VAL A 521 15.40 -3.72 14.56
C VAL A 521 14.05 -4.22 15.04
N VAL A 522 13.95 -4.56 16.32
CA VAL A 522 12.71 -4.98 16.95
C VAL A 522 12.30 -3.95 18.00
N CYS A 523 11.07 -3.48 17.90
CA CYS A 523 10.47 -2.50 18.81
C CYS A 523 9.19 -3.08 19.44
N ILE A 524 8.77 -2.54 20.58
CA ILE A 524 7.43 -2.80 21.12
C ILE A 524 6.55 -1.62 20.75
N THR A 525 5.43 -1.89 20.10
CA THR A 525 4.51 -0.83 19.68
C THR A 525 3.95 -0.05 20.88
N PRO A 526 3.86 1.29 20.80
CA PRO A 526 3.17 2.08 21.81
C PRO A 526 1.66 1.94 21.64
N THR A 527 0.90 2.50 22.58
CA THR A 527 -0.54 2.74 22.39
C THR A 527 -0.74 3.87 21.37
N PHE A 528 -1.66 3.65 20.44
CA PHE A 528 -2.12 4.60 19.44
C PHE A 528 -3.49 5.16 19.86
N TYR A 529 -3.76 6.39 19.43
CA TYR A 529 -4.99 7.11 19.78
C TYR A 529 -5.78 7.56 18.54
N THR A 530 -5.28 7.16 17.38
CA THR A 530 -5.90 7.33 16.06
C THR A 530 -5.64 6.06 15.26
N ASN A 531 -6.67 5.59 14.57
CA ASN A 531 -6.59 4.42 13.70
C ASN A 531 -6.29 4.85 12.25
N GLY A 532 -5.88 3.90 11.40
CA GLY A 532 -5.55 4.16 10.00
C GLY A 532 -4.06 4.10 9.68
N LEU A 533 -3.68 4.58 8.48
CA LEU A 533 -2.28 4.64 8.07
C LEU A 533 -1.50 5.63 8.94
N THR A 534 -0.40 5.17 9.52
CA THR A 534 0.52 5.99 10.30
C THR A 534 1.96 5.80 9.82
N SER A 535 2.74 6.85 9.93
CA SER A 535 4.16 6.80 9.64
C SER A 535 4.93 6.19 10.81
N VAL A 536 5.88 5.33 10.47
CA VAL A 536 6.87 4.81 11.40
C VAL A 536 8.24 5.21 10.90
N TYR A 537 9.07 5.66 11.84
CA TYR A 537 10.44 6.03 11.57
C TYR A 537 11.38 5.21 12.42
N VAL A 538 12.54 4.86 11.87
CA VAL A 538 13.58 4.15 12.61
C VAL A 538 14.84 4.99 12.63
N SER A 539 15.31 5.22 13.85
CA SER A 539 16.60 5.83 14.16
C SER A 539 17.56 4.74 14.61
N LEU A 540 18.81 4.88 14.17
CA LEU A 540 19.92 4.01 14.56
C LEU A 540 20.95 4.73 15.45
N ASP A 541 20.67 5.97 15.82
CA ASP A 541 21.54 6.88 16.56
C ASP A 541 20.83 7.40 17.82
N ASP A 542 20.15 6.51 18.56
CA ASP A 542 19.47 6.82 19.82
C ASP A 542 18.44 7.97 19.71
N GLY A 543 17.85 8.16 18.53
CA GLY A 543 16.83 9.17 18.24
C GLY A 543 17.36 10.50 17.71
N GLU A 544 18.66 10.64 17.40
CA GLU A 544 19.24 11.86 16.83
C GLU A 544 18.76 12.12 15.38
N SER A 545 18.65 11.06 14.56
CA SER A 545 18.15 11.13 13.18
C SER A 545 17.26 9.92 12.83
N PHE A 546 16.32 10.14 11.90
CA PHE A 546 15.35 9.15 11.47
C PHE A 546 15.43 8.92 9.95
N PRO A 547 16.53 8.31 9.46
CA PRO A 547 16.79 8.17 8.03
C PRO A 547 15.86 7.15 7.35
N TYR A 548 15.25 6.26 8.12
CA TYR A 548 14.33 5.24 7.63
C TYR A 548 12.90 5.61 7.97
N SER A 549 12.01 5.56 6.97
CA SER A 549 10.58 5.77 7.16
C SER A 549 9.76 4.76 6.37
N GLY A 550 8.61 4.40 6.90
CA GLY A 550 7.61 3.59 6.23
C GLY A 550 6.22 3.84 6.80
N ILE A 551 5.23 3.17 6.24
CA ILE A 551 3.83 3.34 6.62
C ILE A 551 3.28 1.99 7.09
N VAL A 552 2.55 2.01 8.20
CA VAL A 552 1.83 0.84 8.75
C VAL A 552 0.38 1.24 8.99
N TYR A 553 -0.51 0.27 9.13
CA TYR A 553 -1.90 0.53 9.45
C TYR A 553 -2.19 0.18 10.91
N VAL A 554 -2.72 1.12 11.68
CA VAL A 554 -3.23 0.90 13.04
C VAL A 554 -4.69 0.50 12.95
N ALA A 555 -4.97 -0.74 13.30
CA ALA A 555 -6.32 -1.28 13.36
C ALA A 555 -6.98 -0.92 14.68
N GLY A 556 -8.23 -0.49 14.61
CA GLY A 556 -9.02 -0.20 15.79
C GLY A 556 -9.37 -1.45 16.58
N GLU A 557 -9.83 -1.26 17.82
CA GLU A 557 -10.19 -2.38 18.71
C GLU A 557 -11.24 -3.34 18.11
N GLU A 558 -12.14 -2.83 17.26
CA GLU A 558 -13.17 -3.65 16.58
C GLU A 558 -12.65 -4.43 15.35
N ASP A 559 -11.49 -4.05 14.81
CA ASP A 559 -10.99 -4.58 13.53
C ASP A 559 -10.17 -5.88 13.71
N LEU A 560 -9.53 -6.08 14.87
CA LEU A 560 -8.68 -7.24 15.15
C LEU A 560 -9.20 -8.04 16.35
N ALA A 561 -9.30 -9.36 16.18
CA ALA A 561 -9.64 -10.25 17.30
C ALA A 561 -8.66 -10.07 18.48
N PRO A 562 -9.13 -9.94 19.73
CA PRO A 562 -8.26 -9.68 20.86
C PRO A 562 -7.38 -10.90 21.19
N LEU A 563 -6.16 -10.62 21.69
CA LEU A 563 -5.17 -11.66 22.03
C LEU A 563 -5.55 -12.40 23.32
N VAL A 564 -6.32 -11.75 24.19
CA VAL A 564 -6.93 -12.35 25.38
C VAL A 564 -8.44 -12.24 25.26
N GLN A 565 -9.12 -13.36 25.29
CA GLN A 565 -10.58 -13.43 25.31
C GLN A 565 -11.07 -13.36 26.76
N ILE A 566 -12.13 -12.59 26.98
CA ILE A 566 -12.74 -12.38 28.29
C ILE A 566 -14.19 -12.85 28.23
N GLN A 567 -14.61 -13.66 29.19
CA GLN A 567 -15.98 -14.13 29.29
C GLN A 567 -16.43 -14.19 30.76
N GLN A 568 -17.60 -13.63 31.06
CA GLN A 568 -18.32 -13.87 32.31
C GLN A 568 -19.49 -14.83 32.02
N VAL A 569 -19.49 -16.01 32.66
CA VAL A 569 -20.25 -17.20 32.21
C VAL A 569 -21.76 -17.01 32.10
N THR A 570 -22.33 -16.10 32.90
CA THR A 570 -23.78 -15.89 33.10
C THR A 570 -24.23 -14.47 32.72
N SER A 571 -23.32 -13.63 32.20
CA SER A 571 -23.65 -12.24 31.85
C SER A 571 -24.56 -12.18 30.62
N GLU A 572 -25.64 -11.40 30.71
CA GLU A 572 -26.53 -11.09 29.58
C GLU A 572 -25.95 -10.00 28.65
N TYR A 573 -24.84 -9.37 29.06
CA TYR A 573 -24.20 -8.23 28.39
C TYR A 573 -23.01 -8.61 27.50
N GLY A 574 -22.79 -9.89 27.21
CA GLY A 574 -21.68 -10.39 26.38
C GLY A 574 -20.28 -10.09 26.93
N ASN A 575 -19.26 -10.10 26.05
CA ASN A 575 -17.84 -10.08 26.43
C ASN A 575 -17.25 -8.68 26.71
N GLY A 576 -18.02 -7.61 26.47
CA GLY A 576 -17.57 -6.21 26.65
C GLY A 576 -17.93 -5.60 28.01
N ILE A 577 -18.72 -6.30 28.83
CA ILE A 577 -19.18 -5.81 30.13
C ILE A 577 -18.98 -6.91 31.18
N ILE A 578 -18.38 -6.54 32.30
CA ILE A 578 -18.22 -7.40 33.48
C ILE A 578 -19.09 -6.84 34.60
N ASP A 579 -20.10 -7.60 35.01
CA ASP A 579 -20.99 -7.22 36.10
C ASP A 579 -20.54 -7.90 37.41
N LEU A 580 -19.89 -7.13 38.29
CA LEU A 580 -19.41 -7.67 39.57
C LEU A 580 -20.55 -7.94 40.56
N THR A 581 -21.76 -7.41 40.32
CA THR A 581 -22.92 -7.63 41.21
C THR A 581 -23.46 -9.06 41.14
N LEU A 582 -23.18 -9.78 40.04
CA LEU A 582 -23.58 -11.18 39.86
C LEU A 582 -22.74 -12.15 40.71
N GLY A 583 -21.50 -11.77 41.07
CA GLY A 583 -20.57 -12.63 41.81
C GLY A 583 -20.01 -13.81 41.00
N ASP A 584 -20.35 -13.92 39.73
CA ASP A 584 -19.96 -15.02 38.85
C ASP A 584 -18.49 -14.96 38.41
N PRO A 585 -17.85 -16.12 38.14
CA PRO A 585 -16.44 -16.18 37.78
C PRO A 585 -16.19 -15.60 36.37
N ILE A 586 -15.05 -14.91 36.24
CA ILE A 586 -14.56 -14.34 34.99
C ILE A 586 -13.47 -15.25 34.43
N VAL A 587 -13.61 -15.66 33.18
CA VAL A 587 -12.68 -16.54 32.49
C VAL A 587 -11.88 -15.73 31.47
N LEU A 588 -10.57 -15.73 31.65
CA LEU A 588 -9.62 -15.25 30.66
C LEU A 588 -9.06 -16.44 29.88
N SER A 589 -8.96 -16.33 28.56
CA SER A 589 -8.33 -17.36 27.71
C SER A 589 -7.48 -16.74 26.61
N TRP A 590 -6.36 -17.38 26.28
CA TRP A 590 -5.39 -16.92 25.29
C TRP A 590 -4.66 -18.12 24.64
N ASP A 591 -4.01 -17.93 23.50
CA ASP A 591 -3.09 -18.96 22.95
C ASP A 591 -1.75 -18.88 23.70
N PRO A 592 -1.33 -19.93 24.43
CA PRO A 592 -0.03 -19.92 25.12
C PRO A 592 1.16 -19.63 24.21
N ARG A 593 1.07 -20.01 22.93
CA ARG A 593 2.15 -19.86 21.95
C ARG A 593 2.32 -18.43 21.48
N SER A 594 1.29 -17.59 21.55
CA SER A 594 1.38 -16.19 21.10
C SER A 594 2.29 -15.33 21.96
N LEU A 595 2.60 -15.77 23.19
CA LEU A 595 3.46 -15.09 24.16
C LEU A 595 4.96 -15.35 23.93
N GLY A 596 5.31 -16.23 23.00
CA GLY A 596 6.69 -16.63 22.68
C GLY A 596 7.08 -18.00 23.25
N GLU A 597 7.97 -18.70 22.54
CA GLU A 597 8.50 -19.99 22.98
C GLU A 597 9.28 -19.84 24.30
N GLY A 598 8.99 -20.70 25.28
CA GLY A 598 9.68 -20.70 26.58
C GLY A 598 9.04 -19.85 27.68
N VAL A 599 7.92 -19.16 27.42
CA VAL A 599 7.12 -18.49 28.47
C VAL A 599 6.33 -19.53 29.24
N SER A 600 6.80 -19.87 30.46
CA SER A 600 6.13 -20.85 31.32
C SER A 600 5.08 -20.25 32.25
N HIS A 601 5.23 -18.97 32.60
CA HIS A 601 4.33 -18.25 33.51
C HIS A 601 4.08 -16.83 33.01
N VAL A 602 2.94 -16.27 33.41
CA VAL A 602 2.52 -14.89 33.12
C VAL A 602 2.00 -14.20 34.37
N THR A 603 2.06 -12.88 34.40
CA THR A 603 1.25 -12.05 35.29
C THR A 603 0.04 -11.54 34.51
N VAL A 604 -1.14 -11.64 35.12
CA VAL A 604 -2.35 -11.01 34.62
C VAL A 604 -2.46 -9.63 35.22
N MET A 605 -2.45 -8.64 34.33
CA MET A 605 -2.52 -7.23 34.65
C MET A 605 -3.89 -6.67 34.24
N MET A 606 -4.29 -5.60 34.91
CA MET A 606 -5.51 -4.85 34.64
C MET A 606 -5.15 -3.36 34.60
N GLN A 607 -5.58 -2.66 33.55
CA GLN A 607 -5.25 -1.26 33.30
C GLN A 607 -6.53 -0.45 33.12
N ASP A 608 -6.69 0.62 33.89
CA ASP A 608 -7.83 1.53 33.72
C ASP A 608 -7.53 2.64 32.71
N THR A 609 -8.58 3.28 32.22
CA THR A 609 -8.49 4.38 31.26
C THR A 609 -8.93 5.68 31.92
N ASP A 610 -8.04 6.67 31.96
CA ASP A 610 -8.36 8.04 32.35
C ASP A 610 -8.55 8.92 31.10
N TYR A 611 -8.97 10.17 31.29
CA TYR A 611 -9.15 11.13 30.20
C TYR A 611 -8.40 12.44 30.50
N ASP A 612 -7.65 12.93 29.52
CA ASP A 612 -6.97 14.21 29.64
C ASP A 612 -7.95 15.41 29.60
N SER A 613 -7.41 16.63 29.72
CA SER A 613 -8.22 17.86 29.69
C SER A 613 -8.96 18.09 28.37
N ASP A 614 -8.46 17.51 27.27
CA ASP A 614 -9.05 17.60 25.94
C ASP A 614 -10.06 16.45 25.68
N GLY A 615 -10.23 15.56 26.67
CA GLY A 615 -11.17 14.45 26.65
C GLY A 615 -10.69 13.26 25.82
N ASN A 616 -9.38 13.08 25.71
CA ASN A 616 -8.75 11.94 25.05
C ASN A 616 -8.44 10.81 26.04
N PRO A 617 -8.61 9.54 25.65
CA PRO A 617 -8.31 8.42 26.53
C PRO A 617 -6.80 8.36 26.80
N VAL A 618 -6.42 8.05 28.03
CA VAL A 618 -5.05 7.84 28.48
C VAL A 618 -5.03 6.59 29.34
N LEU A 619 -4.28 5.56 28.91
CA LEU A 619 -4.17 4.33 29.69
C LEU A 619 -3.31 4.57 30.95
N MET A 620 -3.86 4.27 32.12
CA MET A 620 -3.18 4.42 33.42
C MET A 620 -2.11 3.34 33.65
N GLU A 621 -1.34 3.40 34.73
CA GLU A 621 -0.42 2.31 35.05
C GLU A 621 -1.19 1.02 35.42
N GLY A 622 -0.79 -0.12 34.86
CA GLY A 622 -1.46 -1.40 35.10
C GLY A 622 -1.18 -1.98 36.48
N VAL A 623 -2.20 -2.60 37.08
CA VAL A 623 -2.14 -3.27 38.39
C VAL A 623 -2.19 -4.79 38.21
N ALA A 624 -1.36 -5.51 38.96
CA ALA A 624 -1.34 -6.98 38.90
C ALA A 624 -2.56 -7.58 39.61
N VAL A 625 -3.41 -8.27 38.86
CA VAL A 625 -4.56 -9.03 39.39
C VAL A 625 -4.10 -10.37 39.93
N LYS A 626 -3.24 -11.07 39.17
CA LYS A 626 -2.70 -12.39 39.52
C LYS A 626 -1.27 -12.54 39.04
N ASN A 627 -0.36 -12.83 39.95
CA ASN A 627 1.04 -13.09 39.65
C ASN A 627 1.34 -14.58 39.51
N ASN A 628 2.38 -14.92 38.73
CA ASN A 628 2.92 -16.27 38.60
C ASN A 628 1.88 -17.32 38.17
N VAL A 629 1.06 -16.97 37.18
CA VAL A 629 0.05 -17.86 36.58
C VAL A 629 0.71 -18.75 35.54
N LEU A 630 0.44 -20.05 35.57
CA LEU A 630 0.96 -20.98 34.56
C LEU A 630 0.43 -20.61 33.17
N ASN A 631 1.31 -20.55 32.16
CA ASN A 631 0.94 -20.27 30.78
C ASN A 631 0.30 -21.51 30.11
N ASN A 632 -0.90 -21.88 30.53
CA ASN A 632 -1.68 -22.99 29.97
C ASN A 632 -2.88 -22.53 29.11
N GLY A 633 -3.01 -21.21 28.90
CA GLY A 633 -3.98 -20.60 27.99
C GLY A 633 -5.32 -20.26 28.63
N ARG A 634 -5.46 -20.44 29.95
CA ARG A 634 -6.72 -20.15 30.64
C ARG A 634 -6.53 -19.79 32.11
N LEU A 635 -7.23 -18.76 32.57
CA LEU A 635 -7.33 -18.39 33.98
C LEU A 635 -8.79 -18.11 34.35
N THR A 636 -9.17 -18.46 35.57
CA THR A 636 -10.44 -18.05 36.17
C THR A 636 -10.17 -17.14 37.36
N ILE A 637 -10.86 -16.00 37.39
CA ILE A 637 -10.76 -14.94 38.40
C ILE A 637 -12.12 -14.84 39.08
N HIS A 638 -12.14 -14.63 40.41
CA HIS A 638 -13.37 -14.41 41.15
C HIS A 638 -13.69 -12.91 41.22
N ALA A 639 -14.97 -12.53 41.27
CA ALA A 639 -15.38 -11.12 41.38
C ALA A 639 -14.70 -10.39 42.56
N SER A 640 -14.54 -11.08 43.70
CA SER A 640 -13.84 -10.56 44.88
C SER A 640 -12.38 -10.19 44.64
N ASP A 641 -11.71 -10.82 43.68
CA ASP A 641 -10.32 -10.50 43.31
C ASP A 641 -10.23 -9.12 42.63
N LEU A 642 -11.33 -8.66 42.02
CA LEU A 642 -11.44 -7.36 41.35
C LEU A 642 -12.05 -6.28 42.26
N GLU A 643 -12.97 -6.64 43.16
CA GLU A 643 -13.67 -5.69 44.05
C GLU A 643 -12.72 -4.76 44.84
N THR A 644 -11.58 -5.29 45.28
CA THR A 644 -10.55 -4.52 46.02
C THR A 644 -9.74 -3.58 45.15
N LEU A 645 -9.67 -3.84 43.84
CA LEU A 645 -8.98 -3.00 42.86
C LEU A 645 -9.92 -1.92 42.29
N THR A 646 -11.22 -2.19 42.25
CA THR A 646 -12.25 -1.30 41.69
C THR A 646 -12.89 -0.36 42.72
N SER A 647 -12.50 -0.44 44.00
CA SER A 647 -13.11 0.36 45.08
C SER A 647 -12.92 1.88 44.92
N ASP A 648 -12.00 2.30 44.03
CA ASP A 648 -11.72 3.70 43.73
C ASP A 648 -12.48 4.24 42.49
N GLY A 649 -13.36 3.42 41.86
CA GLY A 649 -14.24 3.89 40.78
C GLY A 649 -13.80 3.59 39.35
N LEU A 650 -12.96 2.56 39.13
CA LEU A 650 -12.54 2.13 37.80
C LEU A 650 -13.77 1.70 36.97
N SER A 651 -13.88 2.17 35.73
CA SER A 651 -15.09 1.95 34.91
C SER A 651 -14.83 1.47 33.48
N LEU A 652 -13.66 1.75 32.88
CA LEU A 652 -13.31 1.27 31.54
C LEU A 652 -11.87 0.74 31.53
N THR A 653 -11.74 -0.57 31.43
CA THR A 653 -10.51 -1.28 31.76
C THR A 653 -10.12 -2.25 30.66
N ALA A 654 -8.82 -2.47 30.47
CA ALA A 654 -8.28 -3.53 29.62
C ALA A 654 -7.47 -4.53 30.45
N PHE A 655 -7.68 -5.82 30.21
CA PHE A 655 -6.83 -6.88 30.75
C PHE A 655 -5.67 -7.14 29.80
N TYR A 656 -4.49 -7.40 30.34
CA TYR A 656 -3.37 -7.85 29.53
C TYR A 656 -2.46 -8.82 30.26
N LEU A 657 -1.73 -9.62 29.49
CA LEU A 657 -0.77 -10.59 30.02
C LEU A 657 0.66 -10.06 29.85
N THR A 658 1.49 -10.26 30.87
CA THR A 658 2.94 -10.03 30.80
C THR A 658 3.71 -11.32 31.10
N PRO A 659 4.70 -11.71 30.28
CA PRO A 659 5.52 -12.90 30.54
C PRO A 659 6.37 -12.80 31.83
N ILE A 660 6.56 -13.93 32.53
CA ILE A 660 7.46 -14.05 33.71
C ILE A 660 8.61 -15.01 33.39
N GLY A 661 9.84 -14.58 33.72
CA GLY A 661 11.00 -15.46 33.92
C GLY A 661 11.29 -16.40 32.74
N MET A 662 11.93 -15.90 31.69
CA MET A 662 12.33 -16.71 30.54
C MET A 662 13.52 -17.63 30.88
N THR A 663 13.40 -18.91 30.53
CA THR A 663 14.52 -19.85 30.55
C THR A 663 15.40 -19.66 29.31
N ARG A 664 16.54 -18.99 29.48
CA ARG A 664 17.71 -18.91 28.56
C ARG A 664 17.40 -19.14 27.06
N GLN A 665 17.09 -18.07 26.35
CA GLN A 665 17.32 -17.97 24.90
C GLN A 665 18.19 -16.74 24.60
N ARG A 666 19.02 -16.83 23.56
CA ARG A 666 19.99 -15.79 23.16
C ARG A 666 19.25 -14.54 22.63
N SER A 667 19.69 -13.37 23.11
CA SER A 667 19.54 -11.99 22.59
C SER A 667 18.22 -11.17 22.62
N ILE A 668 17.02 -11.65 22.98
CA ILE A 668 15.79 -10.77 23.04
C ILE A 668 15.05 -10.82 24.40
N GLY A 669 15.64 -11.48 25.41
CA GLY A 669 14.96 -11.80 26.67
C GLY A 669 14.45 -10.59 27.48
N SER A 670 15.00 -9.39 27.25
CA SER A 670 14.57 -8.18 27.97
C SER A 670 13.32 -7.52 27.37
N LEU A 671 13.17 -7.58 26.05
CA LEU A 671 12.04 -7.00 25.31
C LEU A 671 10.78 -7.86 25.48
N LEU A 672 10.94 -9.17 25.44
CA LEU A 672 9.85 -10.14 25.63
C LEU A 672 9.17 -10.01 27.01
N LEU A 673 9.88 -9.50 28.04
CA LEU A 673 9.29 -9.21 29.36
C LEU A 673 8.38 -7.97 29.35
N ARG A 674 8.45 -7.15 28.30
CA ARG A 674 7.65 -5.93 28.11
C ARG A 674 6.46 -6.12 27.18
N LEU A 675 6.33 -7.31 26.56
CA LEU A 675 5.16 -7.66 25.76
C LEU A 675 3.89 -7.58 26.59
N ARG A 676 2.84 -7.06 25.97
CA ARG A 676 1.49 -6.98 26.55
C ARG A 676 0.51 -7.55 25.54
N HIS A 677 -0.10 -8.67 25.90
CA HIS A 677 -1.18 -9.25 25.10
C HIS A 677 -2.50 -8.75 25.67
N TYR A 678 -3.06 -7.73 25.02
CA TYR A 678 -4.31 -7.10 25.45
C TYR A 678 -5.53 -7.96 25.08
N GLY A 679 -6.50 -7.97 25.98
CA GLY A 679 -7.87 -8.36 25.71
C GLY A 679 -8.72 -7.16 25.32
N PRO A 680 -10.01 -7.37 25.00
CA PRO A 680 -10.91 -6.29 24.66
C PRO A 680 -11.04 -5.30 25.82
N ALA A 681 -11.26 -4.02 25.52
CA ALA A 681 -11.74 -3.08 26.51
C ALA A 681 -13.07 -3.57 27.10
N VAL A 682 -13.19 -3.52 28.42
CA VAL A 682 -14.38 -3.95 29.16
C VAL A 682 -14.83 -2.89 30.14
N ILE A 683 -16.14 -2.70 30.24
CA ILE A 683 -16.75 -1.86 31.27
C ILE A 683 -17.00 -2.73 32.51
N ILE A 684 -16.47 -2.33 33.66
CA ILE A 684 -16.70 -3.02 34.93
C ILE A 684 -17.84 -2.33 35.69
N VAL A 685 -18.94 -3.04 35.87
CA VAL A 685 -20.13 -2.55 36.54
C VAL A 685 -20.10 -2.90 38.03
N THR A 686 -20.18 -1.88 38.86
CA THR A 686 -20.31 -1.92 40.33
C THR A 686 -21.40 -0.94 40.76
N ALA A 687 -21.87 -1.04 42.02
CA ALA A 687 -22.81 -0.05 42.58
C ALA A 687 -22.25 1.40 42.62
N ILE A 688 -20.93 1.59 42.49
CA ILE A 688 -20.23 2.90 42.54
C ILE A 688 -19.96 3.45 41.13
N THR A 689 -20.07 2.63 40.07
CA THR A 689 -19.69 3.00 38.69
C THR A 689 -20.46 4.26 38.19
N CYS A 690 -21.67 4.50 38.68
CA CYS A 690 -22.47 5.69 38.35
C CYS A 690 -22.29 6.89 39.28
N GLU A 691 -21.49 6.79 40.36
CA GLU A 691 -21.07 7.97 41.14
C GLU A 691 -19.86 8.68 40.50
N VAL A 692 -19.05 7.95 39.73
CA VAL A 692 -17.92 8.49 38.93
C VAL A 692 -18.41 9.15 37.64
N SER A 693 -19.57 8.71 37.13
CA SER A 693 -20.27 9.34 36.00
C SER A 693 -20.85 10.73 36.30
N LYS A 694 -20.56 11.32 37.47
CA LYS A 694 -20.85 12.74 37.81
C LYS A 694 -20.28 13.76 36.80
N TYR A 695 -19.61 13.33 35.73
CA TYR A 695 -19.09 14.16 34.64
C TYR A 695 -19.61 13.82 33.21
N GLN A 696 -20.47 12.82 32.98
CA GLN A 696 -20.44 12.11 31.69
C GLN A 696 -21.59 12.28 30.67
N LEU A 697 -22.76 12.83 31.01
CA LEU A 697 -23.76 13.21 30.00
C LEU A 697 -23.65 14.71 29.72
N LYS A 698 -22.75 15.12 28.80
CA LYS A 698 -22.60 16.54 28.44
C LYS A 698 -23.91 17.07 27.83
N ASP A 699 -24.30 18.28 28.22
CA ASP A 699 -25.58 18.95 27.85
C ASP A 699 -25.71 19.36 26.36
N THR A 700 -25.20 18.57 25.43
CA THR A 700 -25.24 18.88 24.00
C THR A 700 -25.55 17.64 23.18
N THR A 701 -26.66 17.69 22.45
CA THR A 701 -27.01 16.73 21.40
C THR A 701 -26.13 16.99 20.17
N PRO A 702 -25.50 15.98 19.56
CA PRO A 702 -24.80 16.14 18.29
C PRO A 702 -25.75 16.67 17.19
N THR A 703 -25.26 17.54 16.31
CA THR A 703 -26.02 18.12 15.20
C THR A 703 -25.27 17.92 13.89
N GLY A 704 -26.00 17.81 12.78
CA GLY A 704 -25.43 17.62 11.44
C GLY A 704 -25.09 16.16 11.11
N LEU A 705 -25.59 15.22 11.92
CA LEU A 705 -25.51 13.79 11.64
C LEU A 705 -26.40 13.43 10.43
N PRO A 706 -26.03 12.41 9.64
CA PRO A 706 -26.90 11.92 8.58
C PRO A 706 -28.19 11.35 9.20
N SER A 707 -29.35 11.77 8.69
CA SER A 707 -30.65 11.25 9.14
C SER A 707 -30.79 9.76 8.83
N CYS A 708 -31.50 9.03 9.67
CA CYS A 708 -31.62 7.58 9.53
C CYS A 708 -32.57 7.21 8.38
N PRO A 709 -32.23 6.19 7.59
CA PRO A 709 -33.17 5.63 6.61
C PRO A 709 -34.44 5.10 7.30
N CYS A 710 -35.58 5.14 6.60
CA CYS A 710 -36.85 4.73 7.21
C CYS A 710 -37.01 3.21 7.37
N ASN A 711 -36.26 2.42 6.59
CA ASN A 711 -36.25 0.96 6.69
C ASN A 711 -34.87 0.36 6.33
N THR A 712 -34.70 -0.92 6.68
CA THR A 712 -33.45 -1.67 6.42
C THR A 712 -33.07 -1.70 4.95
N ALA A 713 -34.06 -1.75 4.04
CA ALA A 713 -33.80 -1.81 2.61
C ALA A 713 -33.21 -0.51 2.04
N GLN A 714 -33.51 0.66 2.63
CA GLN A 714 -32.82 1.91 2.32
C GLN A 714 -31.43 1.92 2.97
N ALA A 715 -31.31 1.48 4.22
CA ALA A 715 -30.03 1.45 4.94
C ALA A 715 -28.97 0.54 4.28
N ASP A 716 -29.37 -0.61 3.72
CA ASP A 716 -28.48 -1.51 2.98
C ASP A 716 -27.93 -0.89 1.68
N ARG A 717 -28.70 0.02 1.08
CA ARG A 717 -28.37 0.62 -0.22
C ARG A 717 -27.68 1.97 -0.10
N ASP A 718 -27.89 2.69 1.00
CA ASP A 718 -27.20 3.94 1.31
C ASP A 718 -25.80 3.66 1.86
N ILE A 719 -24.95 3.17 0.96
CA ILE A 719 -23.56 2.82 1.27
C ILE A 719 -22.68 4.06 1.47
N LEU A 720 -23.20 5.24 1.10
CA LEU A 720 -22.54 6.52 1.32
C LEU A 720 -22.55 6.88 2.80
N ASN A 721 -23.73 6.82 3.40
CA ASN A 721 -23.92 7.30 4.76
C ASN A 721 -23.91 6.18 5.78
N PHE A 722 -24.33 4.95 5.44
CA PHE A 722 -24.60 3.91 6.43
C PHE A 722 -23.93 2.57 6.12
N GLN A 723 -23.59 1.86 7.20
CA GLN A 723 -23.09 0.49 7.15
C GLN A 723 -23.61 -0.32 8.34
N GLU A 724 -23.77 -1.63 8.17
CA GLU A 724 -24.22 -2.53 9.23
C GLU A 724 -23.32 -2.46 10.48
N ALA A 725 -23.93 -2.41 11.67
CA ALA A 725 -23.25 -2.36 12.95
C ALA A 725 -23.06 -3.78 13.53
N ASN A 726 -21.82 -4.16 13.82
CA ASN A 726 -21.42 -5.49 14.30
C ASN A 726 -21.50 -5.64 15.84
N PHE A 727 -22.40 -4.92 16.50
CA PHE A 727 -22.43 -4.80 17.96
C PHE A 727 -23.66 -5.50 18.56
N MET A 728 -23.71 -5.66 19.90
CA MET A 728 -24.80 -6.32 20.63
C MET A 728 -26.11 -5.52 20.62
N ASN A 729 -26.69 -5.36 19.43
CA ASN A 729 -27.84 -4.51 19.16
C ASN A 729 -29.03 -4.86 20.08
N SER A 730 -29.30 -6.14 20.32
CA SER A 730 -30.41 -6.56 21.18
C SER A 730 -30.26 -6.16 22.66
N VAL A 731 -29.04 -5.86 23.12
CA VAL A 731 -28.74 -5.45 24.50
C VAL A 731 -28.95 -3.95 24.65
N PHE A 732 -28.29 -3.16 23.79
CA PHE A 732 -28.34 -1.70 23.86
C PHE A 732 -29.64 -1.12 23.29
N HIS A 733 -30.24 -1.84 22.35
CA HIS A 733 -31.46 -1.46 21.63
C HIS A 733 -32.46 -2.63 21.64
N PRO A 734 -33.13 -2.90 22.78
CA PRO A 734 -34.09 -3.99 22.89
C PRO A 734 -35.19 -3.91 21.83
N GLY A 735 -35.37 -4.99 21.07
CA GLY A 735 -36.34 -5.07 19.97
C GLY A 735 -35.74 -4.81 18.58
N ALA A 736 -34.50 -4.34 18.49
CA ALA A 736 -33.78 -4.22 17.23
C ALA A 736 -33.37 -5.60 16.68
N ALA A 737 -33.70 -5.83 15.40
CA ALA A 737 -33.19 -6.97 14.63
C ALA A 737 -31.80 -6.63 14.07
N ASN A 738 -31.69 -5.49 13.39
CA ASN A 738 -30.46 -5.00 12.77
C ASN A 738 -30.26 -3.52 13.13
N CYS A 739 -29.00 -3.09 13.23
CA CYS A 739 -28.65 -1.68 13.33
C CYS A 739 -27.57 -1.34 12.31
N TYR A 740 -27.59 -0.09 11.86
CA TYR A 740 -26.63 0.51 10.94
C TYR A 740 -26.03 1.73 11.62
N ARG A 741 -24.80 2.06 11.26
CA ARG A 741 -24.08 3.23 11.77
C ARG A 741 -23.56 4.07 10.63
N SER A 742 -23.37 5.35 10.89
CA SER A 742 -22.77 6.27 9.94
C SER A 742 -21.38 5.75 9.53
N VAL A 743 -21.11 5.71 8.22
CA VAL A 743 -19.83 5.25 7.66
C VAL A 743 -18.68 6.12 8.13
N ASN A 744 -18.88 7.44 8.11
CA ASN A 744 -17.90 8.45 8.47
C ASN A 744 -18.38 9.24 9.70
N SER A 745 -17.45 9.61 10.60
CA SER A 745 -17.76 10.55 11.69
C SER A 745 -17.82 11.98 11.18
N LEU A 746 -18.54 12.83 11.90
CA LEU A 746 -18.38 14.28 11.77
C LEU A 746 -16.98 14.71 12.26
N PRO A 747 -16.48 15.91 11.88
CA PRO A 747 -15.24 16.46 12.43
C PRO A 747 -15.21 16.58 13.96
N THR A 748 -16.37 16.60 14.62
CA THR A 748 -16.51 16.57 16.08
C THR A 748 -16.31 15.19 16.69
N GLY A 749 -16.22 14.14 15.87
CA GLY A 749 -16.16 12.74 16.22
C GLY A 749 -17.53 12.04 16.29
N ALA A 750 -18.63 12.79 16.20
CA ALA A 750 -19.98 12.24 16.36
C ALA A 750 -20.41 11.33 15.20
N GLY A 751 -21.27 10.36 15.50
CA GLY A 751 -21.82 9.40 14.55
C GLY A 751 -23.31 9.13 14.80
N GLN A 752 -23.97 8.54 13.82
CA GLN A 752 -25.38 8.16 13.92
C GLN A 752 -25.50 6.65 13.97
N GLN A 753 -26.33 6.11 14.87
CA GLN A 753 -26.79 4.74 14.84
C GLN A 753 -28.30 4.69 14.54
N CYS A 754 -28.70 3.81 13.65
CA CYS A 754 -30.07 3.60 13.19
C CYS A 754 -30.45 2.14 13.43
N CYS A 755 -31.47 1.87 14.23
CA CYS A 755 -31.88 0.51 14.58
C CYS A 755 -33.28 0.20 14.06
N TYR A 756 -33.47 -1.02 13.61
CA TYR A 756 -34.67 -1.46 12.91
C TYR A 756 -35.27 -2.70 13.56
N GLY A 757 -36.59 -2.77 13.63
CA GLY A 757 -37.33 -3.90 14.17
C GLY A 757 -37.30 -5.13 13.23
N ASN A 758 -37.88 -6.25 13.69
CA ASN A 758 -38.04 -7.46 12.86
C ASN A 758 -38.96 -7.24 11.64
N ASP A 759 -39.75 -6.18 11.63
CA ASP A 759 -40.58 -5.74 10.50
C ASP A 759 -39.82 -4.90 9.48
N GLY A 760 -38.55 -4.59 9.75
CA GLY A 760 -37.67 -3.79 8.89
C GLY A 760 -37.85 -2.27 9.03
N ASN A 761 -38.75 -1.79 9.88
CA ASN A 761 -39.00 -0.36 10.09
C ASN A 761 -38.06 0.21 11.16
N ILE A 762 -37.73 1.50 11.04
CA ILE A 762 -36.93 2.21 12.03
C ILE A 762 -37.61 2.21 13.41
N LEU A 763 -36.82 1.94 14.45
CA LEU A 763 -37.25 2.06 15.85
C LEU A 763 -36.94 3.47 16.33
N VAL A 764 -37.94 4.12 16.96
CA VAL A 764 -37.82 5.49 17.48
C VAL A 764 -38.21 5.50 18.95
N GLY A 765 -37.43 6.20 19.75
CA GLY A 765 -37.61 6.39 21.19
C GLY A 765 -36.92 5.32 22.05
N PRO A 766 -36.80 5.57 23.36
CA PRO A 766 -36.24 4.62 24.32
C PRO A 766 -37.13 3.36 24.48
N ARG A 767 -36.61 2.16 24.77
CA ARG A 767 -35.18 1.76 24.87
C ARG A 767 -34.58 1.24 23.55
N GLY A 768 -35.38 1.08 22.50
CA GLY A 768 -35.01 0.30 21.31
C GLY A 768 -34.60 1.09 20.07
N GLY A 769 -34.79 2.42 20.05
CA GLY A 769 -34.37 3.26 18.94
C GLY A 769 -32.86 3.50 18.91
N GLY A 770 -32.31 3.73 17.72
CA GLY A 770 -30.88 4.05 17.57
C GLY A 770 -30.48 5.37 18.26
N THR A 771 -29.19 5.71 18.25
CA THR A 771 -28.65 6.86 19.00
C THR A 771 -27.82 7.80 18.15
N ALA A 772 -27.99 9.11 18.39
CA ALA A 772 -27.07 10.15 17.94
C ALA A 772 -25.81 10.15 18.84
N ASP A 773 -24.90 9.22 18.58
CA ASP A 773 -23.69 9.02 19.38
C ASP A 773 -22.76 10.22 19.32
N ARG A 774 -22.25 10.62 20.47
CA ARG A 774 -21.30 11.74 20.55
C ARG A 774 -19.96 11.38 19.94
N TYR A 775 -19.57 10.11 20.00
CA TYR A 775 -18.40 9.59 19.32
C TYR A 775 -18.74 8.32 18.55
N SER A 776 -18.38 8.29 17.27
CA SER A 776 -18.50 7.09 16.43
C SER A 776 -17.51 6.02 16.89
N PRO A 777 -17.94 4.77 17.12
CA PRO A 777 -17.04 3.69 17.55
C PRO A 777 -15.98 3.32 16.50
N GLY A 778 -16.20 3.61 15.21
CA GLY A 778 -15.24 3.28 14.15
C GLY A 778 -13.95 4.10 14.20
N GLU A 779 -14.02 5.38 14.57
CA GLU A 779 -12.85 6.26 14.69
C GLU A 779 -12.46 6.57 16.15
N HIS A 780 -13.41 6.42 17.09
CA HIS A 780 -13.25 6.88 18.47
C HIS A 780 -13.82 5.89 19.49
N PHE A 781 -13.45 4.61 19.36
CA PHE A 781 -13.94 3.51 20.20
C PHE A 781 -13.95 3.82 21.71
N TRP A 782 -12.82 4.23 22.29
CA TRP A 782 -12.73 4.52 23.73
C TRP A 782 -13.67 5.65 24.18
N LYS A 783 -13.72 6.74 23.41
CA LYS A 783 -14.61 7.87 23.70
C LYS A 783 -16.08 7.46 23.61
N HIS A 784 -16.42 6.60 22.65
CA HIS A 784 -17.76 6.03 22.52
C HIS A 784 -18.13 5.21 23.78
N GLN A 785 -17.25 4.32 24.24
CA GLN A 785 -17.50 3.53 25.46
C GLN A 785 -17.76 4.43 26.68
N TRP A 786 -17.02 5.54 26.80
CA TRP A 786 -17.09 6.43 27.96
C TRP A 786 -18.21 7.46 27.92
N PHE A 787 -18.51 8.04 26.76
CA PHE A 787 -19.46 9.15 26.63
C PHE A 787 -20.83 8.75 26.08
N ASP A 788 -20.97 7.51 25.59
CA ASP A 788 -22.21 6.99 25.02
C ASP A 788 -22.63 5.68 25.71
N VAL A 789 -21.78 4.65 25.74
CA VAL A 789 -22.14 3.32 26.30
C VAL A 789 -22.28 3.33 27.83
N LEU A 790 -21.29 3.84 28.56
CA LEU A 790 -21.32 3.88 30.03
C LEU A 790 -22.48 4.74 30.58
N PRO A 791 -22.77 5.95 30.04
CA PRO A 791 -23.92 6.73 30.48
C PRO A 791 -25.26 6.07 30.16
N TRP A 792 -25.34 5.30 29.06
CA TRP A 792 -26.51 4.45 28.78
C TRP A 792 -26.67 3.38 29.86
N LEU A 793 -25.61 2.63 30.21
CA LEU A 793 -25.69 1.61 31.27
C LEU A 793 -26.18 2.20 32.60
N CYS A 794 -25.62 3.35 33.00
CA CYS A 794 -26.00 4.01 34.24
C CYS A 794 -27.45 4.51 34.24
N SER A 795 -27.89 5.16 33.16
CA SER A 795 -29.22 5.77 33.09
C SER A 795 -30.30 4.74 32.77
N CYS A 796 -30.05 3.85 31.82
CA CYS A 796 -31.03 2.89 31.34
C CYS A 796 -31.11 1.62 32.18
N VAL A 797 -29.97 1.04 32.55
CA VAL A 797 -29.95 -0.28 33.19
C VAL A 797 -30.01 -0.14 34.71
N LEU A 798 -29.16 0.70 35.28
CA LEU A 798 -28.97 0.76 36.74
C LEU A 798 -29.96 1.68 37.45
N SER A 799 -30.28 2.87 36.90
CA SER A 799 -31.26 3.78 37.48
C SER A 799 -32.69 3.63 36.94
N ASN A 800 -32.86 2.88 35.84
CA ASN A 800 -34.11 2.73 35.08
C ASN A 800 -34.69 4.03 34.48
N ASP A 801 -33.92 5.13 34.42
CA ASP A 801 -34.29 6.41 33.80
C ASP A 801 -33.66 6.60 32.41
N CYS A 802 -34.11 5.80 31.43
CA CYS A 802 -33.61 5.90 30.06
C CYS A 802 -33.93 7.23 29.37
N ASN A 803 -35.03 7.88 29.76
CA ASN A 803 -35.49 9.09 29.08
C ASN A 803 -34.46 10.21 29.23
N ASN A 804 -33.76 10.28 30.36
CA ASN A 804 -32.69 11.24 30.56
C ASN A 804 -31.48 11.03 29.63
N TYR A 805 -31.14 9.78 29.28
CA TYR A 805 -30.08 9.49 28.30
C TYR A 805 -30.49 9.93 26.89
N TYR A 806 -31.66 9.49 26.44
CA TYR A 806 -32.18 9.76 25.10
C TYR A 806 -32.52 11.24 24.86
N LYS A 807 -32.65 12.06 25.92
CA LYS A 807 -32.72 13.52 25.79
C LYS A 807 -31.50 14.12 25.09
N TYR A 808 -30.31 13.56 25.31
CA TYR A 808 -29.05 14.06 24.73
C TYR A 808 -28.44 13.12 23.69
N ARG A 809 -28.97 11.90 23.58
CA ARG A 809 -28.69 10.90 22.54
C ARG A 809 -30.00 10.43 21.91
N PRO A 810 -30.77 11.34 21.30
CA PRO A 810 -32.07 11.00 20.74
C PRO A 810 -31.91 10.01 19.58
N SER A 811 -32.95 9.22 19.36
CA SER A 811 -33.12 8.44 18.13
C SER A 811 -33.64 9.34 17.02
N ASP A 812 -33.19 9.09 15.80
CA ASP A 812 -33.74 9.69 14.59
C ASP A 812 -35.03 8.97 14.16
N ASP A 813 -35.96 9.68 13.52
CA ASP A 813 -37.29 9.19 13.13
C ASP A 813 -37.50 9.11 11.61
N CYS A 814 -36.40 9.23 10.85
CA CYS A 814 -36.30 9.25 9.40
C CYS A 814 -37.04 10.38 8.66
N SER A 815 -37.68 11.33 9.35
CA SER A 815 -38.47 12.38 8.70
C SER A 815 -37.64 13.31 7.79
N ASP A 816 -36.39 13.55 8.17
CA ASP A 816 -35.44 14.38 7.43
C ASP A 816 -34.52 13.57 6.49
N TYR A 817 -34.74 12.26 6.34
CA TYR A 817 -33.91 11.42 5.48
C TYR A 817 -34.10 11.74 3.99
N GLU A 818 -33.02 12.23 3.38
CA GLU A 818 -32.89 12.41 1.94
C GLU A 818 -31.93 11.36 1.37
N PRO A 819 -32.42 10.40 0.57
CA PRO A 819 -31.56 9.36 0.03
C PRO A 819 -30.56 9.93 -0.98
N PRO A 820 -29.31 9.41 -1.02
CA PRO A 820 -28.34 9.81 -2.03
C PRO A 820 -28.79 9.36 -3.43
N ARG A 821 -28.20 10.01 -4.43
CA ARG A 821 -28.57 9.85 -5.84
C ARG A 821 -27.57 8.91 -6.52
N PRO A 822 -28.00 7.70 -6.93
CA PRO A 822 -27.12 6.73 -7.55
C PRO A 822 -26.99 6.95 -9.06
N ALA A 823 -25.76 6.82 -9.55
CA ALA A 823 -25.37 6.74 -10.95
C ALA A 823 -24.47 5.52 -11.14
N GLY A 824 -24.21 5.12 -12.38
CA GLY A 824 -23.33 3.99 -12.63
C GLY A 824 -22.82 3.89 -14.05
N GLY A 825 -21.78 3.08 -14.21
CA GLY A 825 -21.17 2.75 -15.48
C GLY A 825 -20.86 1.27 -15.55
N THR A 826 -21.22 0.61 -16.66
CA THR A 826 -21.07 -0.83 -16.86
C THR A 826 -20.65 -1.15 -18.30
N GLY A 827 -20.12 -2.35 -18.55
CA GLY A 827 -19.95 -2.86 -19.91
C GLY A 827 -19.10 -1.98 -20.83
N ASP A 828 -19.46 -1.93 -22.13
CA ASP A 828 -18.82 -1.06 -23.11
C ASP A 828 -19.42 0.36 -23.10
N PRO A 829 -18.77 1.31 -22.42
CA PRO A 829 -19.39 1.91 -21.26
C PRO A 829 -20.84 2.42 -21.47
N HIS A 830 -21.77 1.74 -20.81
CA HIS A 830 -23.15 2.17 -20.62
C HIS A 830 -23.25 2.95 -19.31
N LEU A 831 -23.74 4.18 -19.38
CA LEU A 831 -23.87 5.07 -18.23
C LEU A 831 -25.33 5.31 -17.88
N THR A 832 -25.57 5.39 -16.57
CA THR A 832 -26.78 5.96 -15.99
C THR A 832 -26.38 7.18 -15.17
N SER A 833 -26.88 8.37 -15.54
CA SER A 833 -26.61 9.62 -14.84
C SER A 833 -27.26 9.67 -13.45
N LEU A 834 -26.94 10.72 -12.68
CA LEU A 834 -27.46 10.93 -11.33
C LEU A 834 -28.98 11.18 -11.27
N ASP A 835 -29.57 11.71 -12.35
CA ASP A 835 -31.03 11.88 -12.48
C ASP A 835 -31.69 10.74 -13.28
N GLY A 836 -30.92 9.72 -13.67
CA GLY A 836 -31.40 8.46 -14.24
C GLY A 836 -31.46 8.40 -15.78
N TYR A 837 -30.86 9.35 -16.48
CA TYR A 837 -30.70 9.32 -17.93
C TYR A 837 -29.71 8.22 -18.34
N LYS A 838 -30.15 7.30 -19.21
CA LYS A 838 -29.33 6.20 -19.72
C LYS A 838 -28.75 6.52 -21.10
N PHE A 839 -27.45 6.30 -21.29
CA PHE A 839 -26.78 6.46 -22.58
C PHE A 839 -25.50 5.63 -22.69
N THR A 840 -25.01 5.41 -23.91
CA THR A 840 -23.76 4.69 -24.18
C THR A 840 -22.69 5.66 -24.65
N PHE A 841 -21.50 5.57 -24.07
CA PHE A 841 -20.33 6.34 -24.46
C PHE A 841 -19.06 5.48 -24.43
N ASN A 842 -18.47 5.25 -25.60
CA ASN A 842 -17.26 4.44 -25.72
C ASN A 842 -16.08 5.33 -26.10
N GLY A 843 -15.24 5.67 -25.12
CA GLY A 843 -13.98 6.39 -25.31
C GLY A 843 -12.75 5.55 -24.95
N ALA A 844 -11.56 6.02 -25.32
CA ALA A 844 -10.29 5.45 -24.87
C ALA A 844 -9.37 6.59 -24.38
N GLY A 845 -9.19 6.66 -23.06
CA GLY A 845 -8.68 7.85 -22.38
C GLY A 845 -9.11 7.91 -20.92
N GLU A 846 -8.79 9.04 -20.29
CA GLU A 846 -9.25 9.37 -18.94
C GLU A 846 -10.37 10.41 -19.04
N PHE A 847 -11.50 10.16 -18.39
CA PHE A 847 -12.71 10.96 -18.53
C PHE A 847 -13.20 11.46 -17.18
N LEU A 848 -13.71 12.70 -17.18
CA LEU A 848 -14.29 13.31 -15.99
C LEU A 848 -15.70 12.77 -15.76
N MET A 849 -15.86 11.97 -14.71
CA MET A 849 -17.15 11.37 -14.37
C MET A 849 -18.00 12.34 -13.57
N ALA A 850 -17.42 12.94 -12.54
CA ALA A 850 -18.07 13.97 -11.74
C ALA A 850 -17.03 14.93 -11.15
N SER A 851 -17.34 16.21 -11.17
CA SER A 851 -16.61 17.26 -10.47
C SER A 851 -17.57 18.24 -9.83
N SER A 852 -17.17 18.79 -8.68
CA SER A 852 -17.87 19.87 -8.00
C SER A 852 -16.89 20.74 -7.23
N ALA A 853 -17.08 22.06 -7.30
CA ALA A 853 -16.32 23.01 -6.48
C ALA A 853 -16.64 22.85 -4.98
N GLU A 854 -17.85 22.37 -4.65
CA GLU A 854 -18.19 21.94 -3.30
C GLU A 854 -17.28 20.78 -2.90
N ASN A 855 -16.50 20.95 -1.83
CA ASN A 855 -15.49 19.99 -1.35
C ASN A 855 -14.37 19.62 -2.36
N ASN A 856 -14.22 20.38 -3.46
CA ASN A 856 -13.25 20.10 -4.54
C ASN A 856 -13.27 18.63 -4.98
N LEU A 857 -14.48 18.13 -5.22
CA LEU A 857 -14.71 16.76 -5.65
C LEU A 857 -14.18 16.56 -7.07
N THR A 858 -13.37 15.52 -7.26
CA THR A 858 -12.96 15.03 -8.59
C THR A 858 -13.06 13.50 -8.63
N PHE A 859 -13.83 12.98 -9.58
CA PHE A 859 -13.93 11.57 -9.92
C PHE A 859 -13.62 11.39 -11.40
N GLN A 860 -12.57 10.64 -11.71
CA GLN A 860 -12.15 10.30 -13.07
C GLN A 860 -12.17 8.79 -13.27
N ALA A 861 -12.51 8.35 -14.48
CA ALA A 861 -12.44 6.96 -14.91
C ALA A 861 -11.52 6.83 -16.11
N ARG A 862 -10.73 5.76 -16.16
CA ARG A 862 -9.92 5.38 -17.31
C ARG A 862 -10.64 4.30 -18.09
N MET A 863 -10.79 4.53 -19.39
CA MET A 863 -11.35 3.58 -20.35
C MET A 863 -10.26 3.22 -21.36
N GLU A 864 -10.14 1.94 -21.69
CA GLU A 864 -9.19 1.45 -22.69
C GLU A 864 -9.90 0.60 -23.74
N ARG A 865 -9.27 0.40 -24.90
CA ARG A 865 -9.81 -0.44 -25.95
C ARG A 865 -9.87 -1.91 -25.48
N TYR A 866 -11.03 -2.55 -25.61
CA TYR A 866 -11.21 -3.97 -25.31
C TYR A 866 -10.68 -4.86 -26.45
N ARG A 867 -9.56 -5.54 -26.22
CA ARG A 867 -8.90 -6.45 -27.18
C ARG A 867 -8.69 -5.78 -28.54
N ASN A 868 -8.83 -6.54 -29.62
CA ASN A 868 -8.81 -6.03 -31.00
C ASN A 868 -10.22 -5.62 -31.50
N THR A 869 -11.16 -5.33 -30.59
CA THR A 869 -12.53 -4.95 -30.95
C THR A 869 -12.68 -3.43 -31.06
N ASN A 870 -13.87 -2.95 -31.40
CA ASN A 870 -14.23 -1.52 -31.34
C ASN A 870 -15.09 -1.22 -30.09
N ALA A 871 -14.96 -2.01 -29.03
CA ALA A 871 -15.46 -1.69 -27.69
C ALA A 871 -14.34 -1.08 -26.85
N SER A 872 -14.73 -0.29 -25.84
CA SER A 872 -13.85 0.10 -24.75
C SER A 872 -14.37 -0.46 -23.43
N VAL A 873 -13.58 -0.34 -22.36
CA VAL A 873 -13.87 -0.95 -21.06
C VAL A 873 -13.20 -0.13 -19.95
N TYR A 874 -13.81 -0.05 -18.77
CA TYR A 874 -13.19 0.60 -17.61
C TYR A 874 -12.01 -0.21 -17.08
N THR A 875 -10.86 0.44 -16.88
CA THR A 875 -9.62 -0.20 -16.39
C THR A 875 -9.05 0.45 -15.13
N ALA A 876 -9.47 1.68 -14.81
CA ALA A 876 -9.13 2.33 -13.55
C ALA A 876 -10.17 3.38 -13.13
N PHE A 877 -10.25 3.64 -11.83
CA PHE A 877 -11.01 4.74 -11.23
C PHE A 877 -10.13 5.49 -10.25
N VAL A 878 -10.23 6.81 -10.20
CA VAL A 878 -9.53 7.64 -9.22
C VAL A 878 -10.44 8.73 -8.66
N LEU A 879 -10.40 8.92 -7.35
CA LEU A 879 -11.22 9.88 -6.62
C LEU A 879 -10.39 10.67 -5.61
N GLN A 880 -10.69 11.96 -5.49
CA GLN A 880 -10.14 12.85 -4.48
C GLN A 880 -11.14 13.96 -4.11
N THR A 881 -11.07 14.41 -2.85
CA THR A 881 -11.77 15.59 -2.32
C THR A 881 -10.78 16.44 -1.52
N ASN A 882 -11.13 17.68 -1.16
CA ASN A 882 -10.27 18.68 -0.50
C ASN A 882 -9.31 18.09 0.56
N ASP A 883 -9.88 17.42 1.56
CA ASP A 883 -9.17 16.95 2.76
C ASP A 883 -9.06 15.43 2.84
N SER A 884 -9.34 14.71 1.74
CA SER A 884 -9.22 13.24 1.74
C SER A 884 -7.86 12.77 1.23
N SER A 885 -7.52 11.52 1.53
CA SER A 885 -6.54 10.78 0.72
C SER A 885 -7.10 10.56 -0.69
N LYS A 886 -6.20 10.52 -1.68
CA LYS A 886 -6.51 10.17 -3.07
C LYS A 886 -6.56 8.65 -3.18
N VAL A 887 -7.65 8.11 -3.72
CA VAL A 887 -7.83 6.66 -3.87
C VAL A 887 -7.94 6.32 -5.35
N GLN A 888 -7.06 5.41 -5.82
CA GLN A 888 -7.08 4.86 -7.17
C GLN A 888 -7.24 3.34 -7.11
N ILE A 889 -8.17 2.80 -7.89
CA ILE A 889 -8.35 1.36 -8.10
C ILE A 889 -8.09 1.09 -9.57
N GLN A 890 -7.26 0.10 -9.87
CA GLN A 890 -6.98 -0.31 -11.25
C GLN A 890 -6.82 -1.83 -11.36
N MET A 891 -7.18 -2.39 -12.51
CA MET A 891 -6.84 -3.77 -12.84
C MET A 891 -5.35 -3.87 -13.19
N SER A 892 -4.63 -4.88 -12.70
CA SER A 892 -3.27 -5.17 -13.16
C SER A 892 -3.28 -5.56 -14.64
N ASP A 893 -2.73 -4.69 -15.48
CA ASP A 893 -2.30 -4.92 -16.87
C ASP A 893 -3.36 -5.49 -17.84
N MET A 894 -4.46 -4.75 -18.05
CA MET A 894 -5.44 -5.02 -19.12
C MET A 894 -4.83 -4.93 -20.54
N ALA A 895 -3.82 -4.08 -20.76
CA ALA A 895 -3.19 -3.93 -22.08
C ALA A 895 -2.54 -5.24 -22.60
N PHE A 896 -2.11 -6.13 -21.69
CA PHE A 896 -1.53 -7.42 -22.00
C PHE A 896 -2.57 -8.56 -22.10
N VAL A 897 -3.55 -8.60 -21.19
CA VAL A 897 -4.62 -9.62 -21.14
C VAL A 897 -5.51 -9.56 -22.38
N LEU A 898 -5.76 -8.35 -22.88
CA LEU A 898 -6.63 -8.12 -24.02
C LEU A 898 -6.03 -8.60 -25.37
N GLN A 899 -4.75 -8.99 -25.40
CA GLN A 899 -4.10 -9.54 -26.60
C GLN A 899 -4.00 -11.07 -26.62
N THR A 900 -4.16 -11.76 -25.47
CA THR A 900 -3.75 -13.17 -25.33
C THR A 900 -4.86 -14.21 -25.13
N ASN A 901 -6.14 -13.82 -25.04
CA ASN A 901 -7.28 -14.74 -24.78
C ASN A 901 -7.10 -15.64 -23.52
N ASP A 902 -6.15 -15.34 -22.63
CA ASP A 902 -5.85 -16.13 -21.45
C ASP A 902 -6.51 -15.51 -20.22
N SER A 903 -7.72 -15.98 -19.91
CA SER A 903 -8.56 -15.49 -18.80
C SER A 903 -8.05 -15.91 -17.41
N LEU A 904 -6.95 -16.66 -17.31
CA LEU A 904 -6.48 -17.26 -16.06
C LEU A 904 -5.45 -16.42 -15.28
N LYS A 905 -5.01 -15.27 -15.81
CA LYS A 905 -3.93 -14.45 -15.22
C LYS A 905 -4.35 -13.12 -14.56
N VAL A 906 -5.63 -12.74 -14.59
CA VAL A 906 -6.11 -11.51 -13.94
C VAL A 906 -6.29 -11.79 -12.46
N LYS A 907 -5.30 -11.45 -11.63
CA LYS A 907 -5.41 -11.63 -10.17
C LYS A 907 -4.95 -10.49 -9.28
N GLU A 908 -4.43 -9.39 -9.82
CA GLU A 908 -4.00 -8.28 -8.95
C GLU A 908 -4.81 -7.01 -9.21
N THR A 909 -5.88 -6.82 -8.44
CA THR A 909 -6.46 -5.49 -8.28
C THR A 909 -5.46 -4.65 -7.53
N LEU A 910 -4.95 -3.59 -8.17
CA LEU A 910 -4.05 -2.65 -7.53
C LEU A 910 -4.82 -1.47 -6.98
N ILE A 911 -4.63 -1.21 -5.70
CA ILE A 911 -5.22 -0.06 -4.99
C ILE A 911 -4.08 0.85 -4.57
N LEU A 912 -4.12 2.11 -4.99
CA LEU A 912 -3.15 3.13 -4.60
C LEU A 912 -3.84 4.15 -3.69
N VAL A 913 -3.21 4.44 -2.55
CA VAL A 913 -3.61 5.51 -1.63
C VAL A 913 -2.50 6.56 -1.64
N ASP A 914 -2.84 7.78 -2.06
CA ASP A 914 -1.89 8.90 -2.20
C ASP A 914 -0.68 8.56 -3.10
N GLY A 915 -0.86 7.62 -4.03
CA GLY A 915 0.15 7.15 -4.97
C GLY A 915 0.93 5.90 -4.53
N GLU A 916 0.74 5.43 -3.30
CA GLU A 916 1.40 4.25 -2.77
C GLU A 916 0.48 3.02 -2.76
N PRO A 917 0.97 1.82 -3.13
CA PRO A 917 0.18 0.59 -3.08
C PRO A 917 -0.30 0.22 -1.67
N LEU A 918 -1.59 -0.11 -1.55
CA LEU A 918 -2.16 -0.73 -0.36
C LEU A 918 -1.87 -2.24 -0.38
N HIS A 919 -1.19 -2.77 0.64
CA HIS A 919 -0.76 -4.17 0.69
C HIS A 919 -1.90 -5.13 1.10
N LEU A 920 -2.54 -5.77 0.13
CA LEU A 920 -3.75 -6.59 0.35
C LEU A 920 -3.50 -8.04 0.79
N ASP A 921 -2.31 -8.60 0.52
CA ASP A 921 -2.00 -10.04 0.69
C ASP A 921 -1.97 -10.56 2.15
N SER A 922 -2.21 -9.69 3.12
CA SER A 922 -2.07 -9.98 4.55
C SER A 922 -3.25 -9.50 5.41
N ILE A 923 -4.38 -9.11 4.79
CA ILE A 923 -5.48 -8.41 5.48
C ILE A 923 -6.35 -9.38 6.32
N PRO A 924 -6.47 -9.19 7.65
CA PRO A 924 -7.42 -9.91 8.47
C PRO A 924 -8.79 -9.20 8.65
N PHE A 925 -8.99 -7.97 8.15
CA PHE A 925 -10.19 -7.15 8.38
C PHE A 925 -10.72 -6.44 7.12
N LYS A 926 -12.00 -6.03 7.10
CA LYS A 926 -12.69 -5.64 5.85
C LYS A 926 -12.76 -4.13 5.59
N VAL A 927 -12.35 -3.29 6.53
CA VAL A 927 -12.56 -1.82 6.50
C VAL A 927 -11.25 -1.11 6.80
N HIS A 928 -10.91 -0.10 5.99
CA HIS A 928 -9.76 0.76 6.17
C HIS A 928 -10.22 2.20 6.36
N HIS A 929 -9.85 2.79 7.49
CA HIS A 929 -10.09 4.20 7.79
C HIS A 929 -8.87 5.02 7.36
N LEU A 930 -9.06 5.95 6.43
CA LEU A 930 -8.04 6.87 5.92
C LEU A 930 -8.51 8.31 6.15
N ARG A 931 -7.64 9.27 5.88
CA ARG A 931 -7.99 10.69 6.01
C ARG A 931 -9.18 11.01 5.10
N GLY A 932 -10.33 11.33 5.68
CA GLY A 932 -11.55 11.75 4.97
C GLY A 932 -12.18 10.72 4.03
N VAL A 933 -11.76 9.45 4.10
CA VAL A 933 -12.26 8.37 3.25
C VAL A 933 -12.17 7.02 3.95
N GLN A 934 -13.21 6.21 3.80
CA GLN A 934 -13.23 4.81 4.22
C GLN A 934 -13.22 3.90 2.99
N ILE A 935 -12.41 2.84 3.02
CA ILE A 935 -12.39 1.81 1.98
C ILE A 935 -12.83 0.48 2.60
N ARG A 936 -13.83 -0.17 2.01
CA ARG A 936 -14.34 -1.47 2.46
C ARG A 936 -14.27 -2.52 1.36
N PHE A 937 -13.81 -3.71 1.73
CA PHE A 937 -13.59 -4.84 0.84
C PHE A 937 -14.51 -6.01 1.16
N ASN A 938 -14.92 -6.75 0.13
CA ASN A 938 -15.37 -8.12 0.30
C ASN A 938 -14.17 -9.10 0.29
N SER A 939 -14.42 -10.33 0.75
CA SER A 939 -13.37 -11.34 0.98
C SER A 939 -12.62 -11.78 -0.27
N ASP A 940 -13.23 -11.63 -1.43
CA ASP A 940 -12.74 -12.03 -2.75
C ASP A 940 -12.34 -10.84 -3.62
N LEU A 941 -12.38 -9.60 -3.08
CA LEU A 941 -12.02 -8.34 -3.75
C LEU A 941 -12.82 -8.01 -5.02
N THR A 942 -13.91 -8.72 -5.29
CA THR A 942 -14.81 -8.47 -6.43
C THR A 942 -15.69 -7.23 -6.24
N LYS A 943 -15.76 -6.69 -5.02
CA LYS A 943 -16.52 -5.49 -4.67
C LYS A 943 -15.74 -4.62 -3.68
N ILE A 944 -15.47 -3.38 -4.08
CA ILE A 944 -14.76 -2.39 -3.28
C ILE A 944 -15.62 -1.16 -3.10
N ASN A 945 -15.96 -0.81 -1.87
CA ASN A 945 -16.69 0.42 -1.56
C ASN A 945 -15.73 1.48 -1.03
N ILE A 946 -15.72 2.65 -1.67
CA ILE A 946 -14.97 3.83 -1.23
C ILE A 946 -15.97 4.92 -0.86
N ALA A 947 -16.01 5.35 0.39
CA ALA A 947 -16.94 6.36 0.88
C ALA A 947 -16.19 7.56 1.49
N PHE A 948 -16.40 8.75 0.92
CA PHE A 948 -15.75 9.99 1.34
C PHE A 948 -16.66 10.82 2.25
N ASN A 949 -16.08 11.44 3.28
CA ASN A 949 -16.81 12.33 4.21
C ASN A 949 -17.45 13.53 3.49
N ALA A 950 -16.93 13.87 2.31
CA ALA A 950 -17.44 14.93 1.45
C ALA A 950 -18.84 14.64 0.88
N GLY A 951 -19.36 13.41 0.96
CA GLY A 951 -20.70 13.05 0.47
C GLY A 951 -20.71 12.35 -0.90
N ILE A 952 -19.64 11.62 -1.23
CA ILE A 952 -19.60 10.73 -2.40
C ILE A 952 -19.16 9.34 -1.98
N ALA A 953 -19.80 8.31 -2.52
CA ALA A 953 -19.33 6.94 -2.43
C ALA A 953 -19.31 6.29 -3.79
N VAL A 954 -18.31 5.44 -4.04
CA VAL A 954 -18.19 4.65 -5.26
C VAL A 954 -17.96 3.20 -4.88
N THR A 955 -18.88 2.34 -5.32
CA THR A 955 -18.66 0.90 -5.33
C THR A 955 -18.09 0.51 -6.68
N VAL A 956 -16.90 -0.07 -6.68
CA VAL A 956 -16.28 -0.70 -7.84
C VAL A 956 -16.57 -2.18 -7.81
N TYR A 957 -17.12 -2.69 -8.91
CA TYR A 957 -17.32 -4.10 -9.20
C TYR A 957 -16.19 -4.55 -10.12
N ILE A 958 -15.54 -5.65 -9.78
CA ILE A 958 -14.36 -6.14 -10.48
C ILE A 958 -14.65 -7.55 -10.96
N ASP A 959 -14.68 -7.72 -12.28
CA ASP A 959 -14.67 -9.00 -12.96
C ASP A 959 -13.31 -9.21 -13.67
N THR A 960 -13.08 -10.43 -14.12
CA THR A 960 -11.88 -10.81 -14.90
C THR A 960 -11.69 -10.00 -16.19
N GLU A 961 -12.76 -9.52 -16.83
CA GLU A 961 -12.67 -8.85 -18.13
C GLU A 961 -13.02 -7.36 -18.11
N VAL A 962 -13.65 -6.86 -17.04
CA VAL A 962 -14.20 -5.50 -16.94
C VAL A 962 -14.31 -5.06 -15.49
N MET A 963 -14.21 -3.75 -15.26
CA MET A 963 -14.74 -3.14 -14.05
C MET A 963 -16.01 -2.34 -14.35
N SER A 964 -16.89 -2.30 -13.37
CA SER A 964 -18.07 -1.45 -13.37
C SER A 964 -18.11 -0.65 -12.08
N PHE A 965 -18.93 0.40 -12.03
CA PHE A 965 -19.09 1.17 -10.81
C PHE A 965 -20.52 1.64 -10.58
N ILE A 966 -20.84 1.83 -9.29
CA ILE A 966 -22.03 2.55 -8.83
C ILE A 966 -21.54 3.69 -7.95
N ALA A 967 -21.82 4.93 -8.36
CA ALA A 967 -21.53 6.13 -7.61
C ALA A 967 -22.80 6.63 -6.91
N GLN A 968 -22.68 7.12 -5.67
CA GLN A 968 -23.77 7.75 -4.91
C GLN A 968 -23.32 9.12 -4.45
N LEU A 969 -24.10 10.15 -4.79
CA LEU A 969 -23.83 11.52 -4.36
C LEU A 969 -24.96 12.02 -3.45
N ASP A 970 -24.56 12.70 -2.38
CA ASP A 970 -25.45 13.40 -1.46
C ASP A 970 -26.22 14.51 -2.17
N THR A 971 -27.49 14.70 -1.81
CA THR A 971 -28.35 15.78 -2.33
C THR A 971 -27.80 17.18 -2.12
N LYS A 972 -26.86 17.40 -1.20
CA LYS A 972 -26.19 18.72 -1.06
C LYS A 972 -25.42 19.16 -2.31
N PHE A 973 -25.10 18.24 -3.21
CA PHE A 973 -24.47 18.52 -4.51
C PHE A 973 -25.47 18.91 -5.60
N GLU A 974 -26.78 18.98 -5.28
CA GLU A 974 -27.83 19.27 -6.27
C GLU A 974 -27.57 20.59 -7.02
N GLY A 975 -27.52 20.49 -8.36
CA GLY A 975 -27.23 21.57 -9.30
C GLY A 975 -25.78 22.07 -9.29
N ARG A 976 -24.85 21.34 -8.65
CA ARG A 976 -23.43 21.72 -8.51
C ARG A 976 -22.45 20.69 -9.06
N VAL A 977 -22.95 19.62 -9.69
CA VAL A 977 -22.13 18.58 -10.30
C VAL A 977 -21.97 18.87 -11.80
N SER A 978 -20.83 18.48 -12.35
CA SER A 978 -20.58 18.49 -13.79
C SER A 978 -19.72 17.28 -14.17
N GLY A 979 -19.93 16.71 -15.35
CA GLY A 979 -19.22 15.53 -15.82
C GLY A 979 -20.14 14.57 -16.57
N LEU A 980 -19.63 13.39 -16.93
CA LEU A 980 -20.42 12.36 -17.61
C LEU A 980 -21.60 11.82 -16.78
N LEU A 981 -21.61 12.01 -15.46
CA LEU A 981 -22.71 11.59 -14.59
C LEU A 981 -23.85 12.62 -14.48
N GLY A 982 -23.79 13.71 -15.26
CA GLY A 982 -24.84 14.72 -15.31
C GLY A 982 -24.63 15.86 -14.32
N ASN A 983 -25.71 16.59 -14.04
CA ASN A 983 -25.66 17.84 -13.25
C ASN A 983 -26.38 17.74 -11.89
N LEU A 984 -27.10 16.65 -11.66
CA LEU A 984 -27.85 16.34 -10.45
C LEU A 984 -28.84 17.44 -10.09
N ASN A 985 -29.87 17.67 -10.89
CA ASN A 985 -30.90 18.69 -10.62
C ASN A 985 -32.33 18.12 -10.58
N GLY A 986 -32.46 16.79 -10.69
CA GLY A 986 -33.72 16.07 -10.73
C GLY A 986 -34.38 16.00 -12.11
N ASN A 987 -33.73 16.50 -13.17
CA ASN A 987 -34.23 16.50 -14.54
C ASN A 987 -33.32 15.70 -15.49
N PRO A 988 -33.65 14.42 -15.80
CA PRO A 988 -32.81 13.60 -16.67
C PRO A 988 -32.66 14.15 -18.10
N ASP A 989 -33.58 15.01 -18.57
CA ASP A 989 -33.55 15.53 -19.94
C ASP A 989 -32.43 16.55 -20.19
N ASP A 990 -31.74 17.04 -19.13
CA ASP A 990 -30.63 17.99 -19.25
C ASP A 990 -29.28 17.48 -18.74
N ASP A 991 -29.19 16.18 -18.43
CA ASP A 991 -27.95 15.53 -17.95
C ASP A 991 -26.83 15.48 -18.99
N LEU A 992 -27.17 15.51 -20.29
CA LEU A 992 -26.19 15.60 -21.38
C LEU A 992 -25.77 17.06 -21.62
N GLN A 993 -25.28 17.71 -20.57
CA GLN A 993 -24.76 19.07 -20.61
C GLN A 993 -23.27 19.07 -20.98
N PHE A 994 -22.87 19.83 -21.99
CA PHE A 994 -21.47 20.02 -22.36
C PHE A 994 -20.71 20.84 -21.30
N PRO A 995 -19.36 20.77 -21.25
CA PRO A 995 -18.56 21.62 -20.35
C PRO A 995 -18.81 23.13 -20.48
N ASN A 996 -19.29 23.59 -21.64
CA ASN A 996 -19.66 24.98 -21.90
C ASN A 996 -21.07 25.38 -21.39
N GLY A 997 -21.81 24.44 -20.79
CA GLY A 997 -23.15 24.64 -20.23
C GLY A 997 -24.32 24.43 -21.21
N THR A 998 -24.07 24.17 -22.49
CA THR A 998 -25.13 23.85 -23.47
C THR A 998 -25.62 22.42 -23.32
N ILE A 999 -26.88 22.14 -23.69
CA ILE A 999 -27.51 20.82 -23.51
C ILE A 999 -27.67 20.14 -24.88
N MET A 1000 -27.31 18.85 -24.96
CA MET A 1000 -27.52 18.03 -26.14
C MET A 1000 -29.03 17.82 -26.44
N GLN A 1001 -29.40 17.75 -27.72
CA GLN A 1001 -30.79 17.53 -28.10
C GLN A 1001 -31.25 16.09 -27.77
N PRO A 1002 -32.51 15.88 -27.35
CA PRO A 1002 -33.06 14.54 -27.16
C PRO A 1002 -33.06 13.73 -28.46
N GLY A 1003 -32.80 12.41 -28.37
CA GLY A 1003 -32.84 11.49 -29.51
C GLY A 1003 -31.57 11.46 -30.38
N SER A 1004 -30.44 11.94 -29.85
CA SER A 1004 -29.12 11.85 -30.48
C SER A 1004 -28.73 10.43 -30.87
N SER A 1005 -27.99 10.32 -31.97
CA SER A 1005 -27.37 9.08 -32.42
C SER A 1005 -26.19 8.67 -31.52
N LEU A 1006 -25.80 7.39 -31.54
CA LEU A 1006 -24.61 6.89 -30.82
C LEU A 1006 -23.33 7.65 -31.20
N LYS A 1007 -23.25 8.15 -32.45
CA LYS A 1007 -22.13 8.96 -32.91
C LYS A 1007 -22.11 10.34 -32.24
N GLU A 1008 -23.25 11.01 -32.16
CA GLU A 1008 -23.35 12.30 -31.46
C GLU A 1008 -23.06 12.13 -29.96
N LEU A 1009 -23.54 11.06 -29.33
CA LEU A 1009 -23.21 10.74 -27.93
C LEU A 1009 -21.72 10.49 -27.70
N HIS A 1010 -21.04 9.83 -28.64
CA HIS A 1010 -19.59 9.68 -28.61
C HIS A 1010 -18.86 11.02 -28.73
N GLU A 1011 -19.28 11.88 -29.66
CA GLU A 1011 -18.74 13.25 -29.78
C GLU A 1011 -18.95 14.06 -28.49
N TYR A 1012 -20.10 13.91 -27.83
CA TYR A 1012 -20.37 14.52 -26.52
C TYR A 1012 -19.41 14.03 -25.44
N GLY A 1013 -19.21 12.72 -25.31
CA GLY A 1013 -18.37 12.20 -24.23
C GLY A 1013 -16.89 12.54 -24.40
N LEU A 1014 -16.40 12.72 -25.64
CA LEU A 1014 -15.04 13.20 -25.91
C LEU A 1014 -14.77 14.62 -25.37
N GLU A 1015 -15.81 15.46 -25.21
CA GLU A 1015 -15.66 16.80 -24.60
C GLU A 1015 -15.33 16.72 -23.10
N TRP A 1016 -15.54 15.55 -22.47
CA TRP A 1016 -15.19 15.28 -21.07
C TRP A 1016 -13.84 14.57 -20.90
N LEU A 1017 -13.05 14.46 -21.96
CA LEU A 1017 -11.70 13.90 -21.91
C LEU A 1017 -10.78 14.80 -21.05
N VAL A 1018 -10.13 14.20 -20.06
CA VAL A 1018 -9.29 14.89 -19.08
C VAL A 1018 -7.95 15.23 -19.73
N ALA A 1019 -7.50 16.49 -19.59
CA ALA A 1019 -6.18 16.92 -20.04
C ALA A 1019 -5.06 16.38 -19.12
N LYS A 1020 -3.83 16.27 -19.63
CA LYS A 1020 -2.69 15.69 -18.90
C LYS A 1020 -2.43 16.38 -17.54
N GLU A 1021 -2.54 17.69 -17.50
CA GLU A 1021 -2.35 18.51 -16.30
C GLU A 1021 -3.48 18.38 -15.27
N ASP A 1022 -4.66 17.95 -15.70
CA ASP A 1022 -5.86 17.79 -14.86
C ASP A 1022 -6.07 16.32 -14.41
N SER A 1023 -5.32 15.38 -14.98
CA SER A 1023 -5.32 13.98 -14.57
C SER A 1023 -4.80 13.85 -13.14
N ILE A 1024 -5.62 13.26 -12.26
CA ILE A 1024 -5.19 12.95 -10.89
C ILE A 1024 -4.69 11.51 -10.73
N PHE A 1025 -4.65 10.71 -11.80
CA PHE A 1025 -4.10 9.36 -11.76
C PHE A 1025 -2.62 9.35 -11.37
N THR A 1026 -2.23 8.37 -10.57
CA THR A 1026 -0.84 8.01 -10.34
C THR A 1026 -0.42 6.97 -11.39
N TYR A 1027 0.70 7.22 -12.03
CA TYR A 1027 1.27 6.34 -13.05
C TYR A 1027 2.45 5.56 -12.50
N ILE A 1028 2.39 4.24 -12.66
CA ILE A 1028 3.47 3.35 -12.25
C ILE A 1028 4.38 3.16 -13.46
N SER A 1029 5.65 3.54 -13.30
CA SER A 1029 6.66 3.44 -14.36
C SER A 1029 6.67 2.03 -15.00
N PRO A 1030 6.73 1.91 -16.34
CA PRO A 1030 7.04 2.96 -17.32
C PRO A 1030 5.83 3.72 -17.87
N PHE A 1031 4.61 3.44 -17.39
CA PHE A 1031 3.40 4.04 -17.93
C PHE A 1031 3.27 5.51 -17.56
N ASP A 1032 2.57 6.26 -18.40
CA ASP A 1032 2.26 7.68 -18.23
C ASP A 1032 0.87 8.01 -18.81
N TYR A 1033 0.44 9.27 -18.73
CA TYR A 1033 -0.81 9.72 -19.33
C TYR A 1033 -0.95 9.33 -20.81
N ASN A 1034 0.13 9.47 -21.59
CA ASN A 1034 0.09 9.20 -23.04
C ASN A 1034 -0.09 7.70 -23.34
N THR A 1035 0.29 6.83 -22.41
CA THR A 1035 0.06 5.38 -22.53
C THR A 1035 -1.43 5.05 -22.67
N TYR A 1036 -2.29 5.82 -22.02
CA TYR A 1036 -3.72 5.55 -21.92
C TYR A 1036 -4.59 6.51 -22.74
N HIS A 1037 -3.97 7.45 -23.46
CA HIS A 1037 -4.67 8.54 -24.14
C HIS A 1037 -4.79 8.27 -25.65
N PHE A 1038 -6.00 7.89 -26.11
CA PHE A 1038 -6.28 7.54 -27.51
C PHE A 1038 -7.54 8.25 -28.04
N PRO A 1039 -7.52 9.59 -28.18
CA PRO A 1039 -8.67 10.38 -28.61
C PRO A 1039 -9.17 10.03 -30.02
N GLU A 1040 -8.35 9.40 -30.85
CA GLU A 1040 -8.70 8.93 -32.19
C GLU A 1040 -9.48 7.61 -32.23
N PHE A 1041 -9.67 6.95 -31.08
CA PHE A 1041 -10.46 5.72 -30.98
C PHE A 1041 -11.90 5.95 -31.44
N SER A 1042 -12.38 5.10 -32.37
CA SER A 1042 -13.76 5.13 -32.87
C SER A 1042 -14.48 3.82 -32.55
N PRO A 1043 -15.55 3.85 -31.76
CA PRO A 1043 -16.30 2.65 -31.40
C PRO A 1043 -17.23 2.17 -32.52
N ASN A 1044 -17.88 1.03 -32.32
CA ASN A 1044 -18.97 0.58 -33.18
C ASN A 1044 -20.25 1.36 -32.87
N PHE A 1045 -20.91 1.88 -33.91
CA PHE A 1045 -22.17 2.63 -33.80
C PHE A 1045 -23.40 1.82 -34.28
N GLU A 1046 -23.20 0.60 -34.77
CA GLU A 1046 -24.29 -0.24 -35.26
C GLU A 1046 -24.91 -1.07 -34.13
N VAL A 1047 -26.19 -0.86 -33.85
CA VAL A 1047 -26.98 -1.66 -32.89
C VAL A 1047 -27.26 -3.05 -33.49
N PRO A 1048 -26.93 -4.15 -32.79
CA PRO A 1048 -27.19 -5.51 -33.28
C PRO A 1048 -28.68 -5.80 -33.51
N ASP A 1049 -28.98 -6.53 -34.59
CA ASP A 1049 -30.34 -7.01 -34.89
C ASP A 1049 -30.68 -8.22 -34.00
N LEU A 1050 -31.52 -8.00 -32.97
CA LEU A 1050 -31.95 -9.01 -32.00
C LEU A 1050 -32.46 -10.32 -32.63
N ASN A 1051 -33.01 -10.27 -33.85
CA ASN A 1051 -33.51 -11.47 -34.53
C ASN A 1051 -32.38 -12.38 -35.03
N LYS A 1052 -31.19 -11.85 -35.24
CA LYS A 1052 -30.02 -12.54 -35.82
C LYS A 1052 -29.00 -13.00 -34.79
N VAL A 1053 -29.20 -12.66 -33.52
CA VAL A 1053 -28.31 -13.03 -32.42
C VAL A 1053 -28.45 -14.53 -32.08
N SER A 1054 -27.36 -15.18 -31.64
CA SER A 1054 -27.33 -16.59 -31.24
C SER A 1054 -28.31 -16.89 -30.10
N GLN A 1055 -28.73 -18.15 -29.96
CA GLN A 1055 -29.64 -18.56 -28.89
C GLN A 1055 -28.99 -18.39 -27.50
N GLU A 1056 -27.68 -18.65 -27.38
CA GLU A 1056 -26.93 -18.51 -26.13
C GLU A 1056 -26.98 -17.08 -25.57
N ILE A 1057 -26.80 -16.06 -26.42
CA ILE A 1057 -26.90 -14.65 -26.00
C ILE A 1057 -28.35 -14.30 -25.63
N LYS A 1058 -29.35 -14.83 -26.34
CA LYS A 1058 -30.77 -14.61 -26.00
C LYS A 1058 -31.14 -15.24 -24.66
N ASP A 1059 -30.61 -16.43 -24.38
CA ASP A 1059 -30.85 -17.14 -23.12
C ASP A 1059 -30.21 -16.40 -21.94
N LEU A 1060 -29.07 -15.74 -22.14
CA LEU A 1060 -28.40 -14.91 -21.12
C LEU A 1060 -29.06 -13.53 -20.95
N CYS A 1061 -29.13 -12.74 -22.03
CA CYS A 1061 -29.48 -11.32 -21.98
C CYS A 1061 -30.99 -11.04 -22.03
N GLY A 1062 -31.79 -11.99 -22.54
CA GLY A 1062 -33.22 -11.76 -22.78
C GLY A 1062 -33.47 -10.54 -23.67
N ASP A 1063 -34.12 -9.52 -23.10
CA ASP A 1063 -34.49 -8.27 -23.78
C ASP A 1063 -33.53 -7.09 -23.48
N SER A 1064 -32.46 -7.29 -22.69
CA SER A 1064 -31.46 -6.24 -22.41
C SER A 1064 -30.63 -5.95 -23.66
N ILE A 1065 -30.74 -4.73 -24.20
CA ILE A 1065 -30.05 -4.34 -25.44
C ILE A 1065 -28.55 -4.17 -25.17
N GLU A 1066 -28.21 -3.59 -24.02
CA GLU A 1066 -26.87 -3.37 -23.48
C GLU A 1066 -26.10 -4.69 -23.38
N CYS A 1067 -26.65 -5.69 -22.69
CA CYS A 1067 -26.06 -7.03 -22.59
C CYS A 1067 -25.88 -7.68 -23.97
N VAL A 1068 -26.86 -7.57 -24.87
CA VAL A 1068 -26.75 -8.12 -26.23
C VAL A 1068 -25.68 -7.39 -27.04
N PHE A 1069 -25.59 -6.07 -26.92
CA PHE A 1069 -24.61 -5.23 -27.61
C PHE A 1069 -23.20 -5.61 -27.19
N ASP A 1070 -22.96 -5.68 -25.88
CA ASP A 1070 -21.72 -6.14 -25.28
C ASP A 1070 -21.35 -7.55 -25.74
N ALA A 1071 -22.28 -8.51 -25.66
CA ALA A 1071 -22.01 -9.89 -26.08
C ALA A 1071 -21.60 -9.99 -27.56
N VAL A 1072 -22.22 -9.17 -28.43
CA VAL A 1072 -21.96 -9.18 -29.88
C VAL A 1072 -20.63 -8.52 -30.22
N ILE A 1073 -20.29 -7.39 -29.59
CA ILE A 1073 -19.10 -6.60 -29.95
C ILE A 1073 -17.84 -7.14 -29.28
N THR A 1074 -17.94 -7.52 -28.00
CA THR A 1074 -16.81 -8.11 -27.26
C THR A 1074 -16.59 -9.57 -27.63
N GLY A 1075 -17.65 -10.28 -28.02
CA GLY A 1075 -17.64 -11.73 -28.21
C GLY A 1075 -17.57 -12.52 -26.90
N SER A 1076 -17.85 -11.89 -25.75
CA SER A 1076 -17.74 -12.50 -24.41
C SER A 1076 -19.08 -12.53 -23.68
N LEU A 1077 -19.56 -13.75 -23.38
CA LEU A 1077 -20.73 -13.94 -22.52
C LEU A 1077 -20.45 -13.61 -21.05
N SER A 1078 -19.19 -13.72 -20.61
CA SER A 1078 -18.79 -13.35 -19.24
C SER A 1078 -18.90 -11.84 -19.04
N PHE A 1079 -18.35 -11.08 -20.00
CA PHE A 1079 -18.45 -9.63 -20.04
C PHE A 1079 -19.92 -9.18 -20.04
N ALA A 1080 -20.73 -9.73 -20.95
CA ALA A 1080 -22.15 -9.38 -21.04
C ALA A 1080 -22.96 -9.74 -19.78
N ASN A 1081 -22.61 -10.85 -19.12
CA ASN A 1081 -23.24 -11.23 -17.85
C ASN A 1081 -22.89 -10.23 -16.73
N GLU A 1082 -21.67 -9.72 -16.69
CA GLU A 1082 -21.27 -8.67 -15.74
C GLU A 1082 -22.11 -7.41 -15.95
N THR A 1083 -22.23 -6.94 -17.20
CA THR A 1083 -23.06 -5.80 -17.57
C THR A 1083 -24.49 -5.98 -17.06
N LEU A 1084 -25.10 -7.14 -17.31
CA LEU A 1084 -26.46 -7.44 -16.88
C LEU A 1084 -26.62 -7.41 -15.36
N VAL A 1085 -25.66 -8.00 -14.62
CA VAL A 1085 -25.68 -8.06 -13.15
C VAL A 1085 -25.58 -6.66 -12.56
N VAL A 1086 -24.64 -5.83 -13.02
CA VAL A 1086 -24.46 -4.49 -12.44
C VAL A 1086 -25.56 -3.53 -12.89
N GLU A 1087 -26.05 -3.62 -14.13
CA GLU A 1087 -27.21 -2.82 -14.59
C GLU A 1087 -28.47 -3.11 -13.77
N SER A 1088 -28.73 -4.39 -13.48
CA SER A 1088 -29.82 -4.79 -12.61
C SER A 1088 -29.64 -4.24 -11.19
N THR A 1089 -28.39 -4.25 -10.69
CA THR A 1089 -28.04 -3.70 -9.37
C THR A 1089 -28.25 -2.18 -9.32
N ILE A 1090 -27.82 -1.43 -10.33
CA ILE A 1090 -28.08 0.02 -10.44
C ILE A 1090 -29.58 0.30 -10.37
N SER A 1091 -30.37 -0.46 -11.14
CA SER A 1091 -31.83 -0.34 -11.17
C SER A 1091 -32.48 -0.65 -9.81
N GLU A 1092 -31.96 -1.64 -9.08
CA GLU A 1092 -32.41 -1.97 -7.72
C GLU A 1092 -32.02 -0.91 -6.70
N VAL A 1093 -30.81 -0.36 -6.80
CA VAL A 1093 -30.32 0.72 -5.94
C VAL A 1093 -31.17 1.98 -6.15
N GLN A 1094 -31.44 2.37 -7.40
CA GLN A 1094 -32.33 3.48 -7.74
C GLN A 1094 -33.75 3.31 -7.18
N LYS A 1095 -34.34 2.11 -7.32
CA LYS A 1095 -35.67 1.82 -6.77
C LYS A 1095 -35.70 1.81 -5.24
N GLY A 1096 -34.61 1.42 -4.60
CA GLY A 1096 -34.51 1.35 -3.16
C GLY A 1096 -34.18 2.68 -2.47
N LEU A 1097 -33.51 3.59 -3.17
CA LEU A 1097 -33.11 4.92 -2.69
C LEU A 1097 -34.11 6.01 -3.12
N VAL A 1098 -35.37 5.84 -2.74
CA VAL A 1098 -36.44 6.82 -2.95
C VAL A 1098 -36.90 7.40 -1.61
N LYS A 1099 -37.25 8.69 -1.59
CA LYS A 1099 -37.74 9.35 -0.38
C LYS A 1099 -39.05 8.71 0.09
N ILE A 1100 -39.09 8.28 1.33
CA ILE A 1100 -40.29 7.77 2.00
C ILE A 1100 -40.84 8.89 2.88
N VAL A 1101 -42.15 9.13 2.80
CA VAL A 1101 -42.79 10.16 3.63
C VAL A 1101 -43.03 9.60 5.04
N SER A 1102 -42.45 10.27 6.03
CA SER A 1102 -42.67 10.05 7.46
C SER A 1102 -43.28 11.33 8.05
N CYS A 1103 -44.17 11.18 9.04
CA CYS A 1103 -44.69 12.31 9.82
C CYS A 1103 -43.84 12.63 11.05
N GLY A 1104 -42.78 11.85 11.28
CA GLY A 1104 -41.91 11.98 12.44
C GLY A 1104 -42.58 11.60 13.76
N TYR A 1105 -41.78 11.52 14.82
CA TYR A 1105 -42.26 11.27 16.17
C TYR A 1105 -43.11 12.46 16.65
N PRO A 1106 -44.39 12.26 17.01
CA PRO A 1106 -45.29 13.37 17.37
C PRO A 1106 -44.96 14.02 18.72
N GLY A 1107 -44.07 13.42 19.52
CA GLY A 1107 -43.61 13.92 20.81
C GLY A 1107 -44.11 13.10 22.01
N ASP A 1108 -43.51 13.35 23.18
CA ASP A 1108 -43.87 12.70 24.43
C ASP A 1108 -45.17 13.28 25.02
N VAL A 1109 -45.99 12.41 25.63
CA VAL A 1109 -47.23 12.81 26.30
C VAL A 1109 -46.97 12.89 27.81
N GLU A 1110 -46.88 14.11 28.34
CA GLU A 1110 -46.70 14.32 29.78
C GLU A 1110 -47.90 13.76 30.57
N ASN A 1111 -47.65 12.93 31.59
CA ASN A 1111 -48.68 12.18 32.34
C ASN A 1111 -49.55 11.27 31.45
N GLY A 1112 -48.96 10.71 30.40
CA GLY A 1112 -49.59 9.78 29.49
C GLY A 1112 -48.60 8.92 28.73
N LYS A 1113 -49.11 8.14 27.77
CA LYS A 1113 -48.37 7.17 26.96
C LYS A 1113 -48.84 7.23 25.52
N LEU A 1114 -47.88 7.16 24.61
CA LEU A 1114 -48.10 6.98 23.18
C LEU A 1114 -47.90 5.49 22.85
N SER A 1115 -48.78 4.90 22.02
CA SER A 1115 -48.69 3.54 21.53
C SER A 1115 -48.62 3.52 20.01
N GLY A 1116 -47.45 3.16 19.49
CA GLY A 1116 -47.16 3.03 18.08
C GLY A 1116 -45.65 3.09 17.84
N THR A 1117 -45.16 2.34 16.84
CA THR A 1117 -43.73 2.20 16.56
C THR A 1117 -43.38 2.55 15.12
N VAL A 1118 -44.36 2.97 14.32
CA VAL A 1118 -44.23 3.32 12.90
C VAL A 1118 -44.86 4.68 12.69
N TYR A 1119 -44.15 5.58 12.01
CA TYR A 1119 -44.55 6.97 11.79
C TYR A 1119 -44.69 7.33 10.30
N LEU A 1120 -44.79 6.30 9.45
CA LEU A 1120 -44.94 6.43 8.00
C LEU A 1120 -46.40 6.73 7.61
N VAL A 1121 -46.61 7.17 6.36
CA VAL A 1121 -47.95 7.47 5.83
C VAL A 1121 -48.97 6.35 6.09
N ASN A 1122 -50.14 6.73 6.59
CA ASN A 1122 -51.25 5.90 7.07
C ASN A 1122 -51.00 5.15 8.38
N ALA A 1123 -49.82 5.28 9.00
CA ALA A 1123 -49.62 4.75 10.35
C ALA A 1123 -50.48 5.51 11.36
N THR A 1124 -50.94 4.79 12.39
CA THR A 1124 -51.75 5.33 13.48
C THR A 1124 -51.04 5.14 14.80
N VAL A 1125 -50.99 6.20 15.62
CA VAL A 1125 -50.48 6.16 16.99
C VAL A 1125 -51.61 6.52 17.95
N ASP A 1126 -51.76 5.73 19.02
CA ASP A 1126 -52.80 5.92 20.02
C ASP A 1126 -52.24 6.59 21.27
N VAL A 1127 -53.02 7.49 21.88
CA VAL A 1127 -52.63 8.21 23.10
C VAL A 1127 -53.54 7.85 24.26
N ALA A 1128 -52.94 7.51 25.40
CA ALA A 1128 -53.62 7.28 26.66
C ALA A 1128 -53.01 8.15 27.77
N CYS A 1129 -53.82 8.58 28.74
CA CYS A 1129 -53.31 9.28 29.93
C CYS A 1129 -53.07 8.30 31.08
N ASP A 1130 -52.14 8.65 31.96
CA ASP A 1130 -51.89 7.92 33.20
C ASP A 1130 -53.07 8.08 34.18
N ASP A 1131 -53.16 7.18 35.15
CA ASP A 1131 -54.23 7.18 36.16
C ASP A 1131 -54.27 8.51 36.93
N GLY A 1132 -55.46 9.14 36.98
CA GLY A 1132 -55.66 10.46 37.59
C GLY A 1132 -55.65 11.63 36.59
N PHE A 1133 -55.38 11.36 35.31
CA PHE A 1133 -55.43 12.35 34.23
C PHE A 1133 -56.48 11.99 33.16
N SER A 1134 -56.99 12.99 32.46
CA SER A 1134 -57.94 12.85 31.36
C SER A 1134 -57.39 13.45 30.07
N LEU A 1135 -57.62 12.76 28.94
CA LEU A 1135 -57.09 13.16 27.65
C LEU A 1135 -57.87 14.36 27.09
N LYS A 1136 -57.15 15.41 26.71
CA LYS A 1136 -57.68 16.58 25.99
C LYS A 1136 -57.08 16.64 24.59
N GLY A 1137 -57.85 16.19 23.61
CA GLY A 1137 -57.48 16.12 22.19
C GLY A 1137 -57.93 14.80 21.56
N SER A 1138 -57.39 14.46 20.39
CA SER A 1138 -57.65 13.18 19.71
C SER A 1138 -56.94 12.04 20.43
N SER A 1139 -57.61 10.90 20.65
CA SER A 1139 -57.00 9.69 21.23
C SER A 1139 -56.18 8.87 20.23
N SER A 1140 -56.17 9.25 18.96
CA SER A 1140 -55.45 8.58 17.89
C SER A 1140 -55.03 9.62 16.85
N LEU A 1141 -53.79 9.53 16.37
CA LEU A 1141 -53.22 10.37 15.32
C LEU A 1141 -52.90 9.49 14.10
N THR A 1142 -53.24 9.94 12.90
CA THR A 1142 -52.91 9.24 11.64
C THR A 1142 -51.92 10.06 10.83
N CYS A 1143 -50.84 9.45 10.34
CA CYS A 1143 -49.88 10.11 9.47
C CYS A 1143 -50.45 10.30 8.06
N LEU A 1144 -50.47 11.53 7.57
CA LEU A 1144 -51.04 11.91 6.27
C LEU A 1144 -49.96 11.92 5.18
N LYS A 1145 -50.39 11.94 3.90
CA LYS A 1145 -49.51 11.90 2.72
C LYS A 1145 -48.61 13.13 2.56
N ASP A 1146 -48.95 14.23 3.22
CA ASP A 1146 -48.18 15.47 3.23
C ASP A 1146 -47.09 15.48 4.33
N GLY A 1147 -46.92 14.38 5.06
CA GLY A 1147 -45.96 14.28 6.16
C GLY A 1147 -46.45 14.94 7.46
N GLN A 1148 -47.75 15.22 7.60
CA GLN A 1148 -48.32 15.78 8.83
C GLN A 1148 -49.22 14.77 9.56
N TRP A 1149 -49.26 14.85 10.89
CA TRP A 1149 -50.24 14.13 11.69
C TRP A 1149 -51.64 14.72 11.51
N SER A 1150 -52.67 13.87 11.58
CA SER A 1150 -54.07 14.26 11.42
C SER A 1150 -54.58 15.31 12.42
N SER A 1151 -53.89 15.48 13.55
CA SER A 1151 -54.11 16.52 14.56
C SER A 1151 -52.86 16.72 15.42
N ASP A 1152 -52.82 17.81 16.20
CA ASP A 1152 -51.76 18.07 17.18
C ASP A 1152 -51.70 17.00 18.29
N LEU A 1153 -50.53 16.81 18.91
CA LEU A 1153 -50.33 15.91 20.05
C LEU A 1153 -51.24 16.33 21.23
N PRO A 1154 -52.11 15.43 21.74
CA PRO A 1154 -53.04 15.75 22.84
C PRO A 1154 -52.32 15.86 24.19
N ILE A 1155 -52.95 16.53 25.17
CA ILE A 1155 -52.40 16.71 26.53
C ILE A 1155 -53.24 15.99 27.57
N CYS A 1156 -52.60 15.50 28.63
CA CYS A 1156 -53.25 14.87 29.78
C CYS A 1156 -53.42 15.90 30.91
N ILE A 1157 -54.67 16.16 31.31
CA ILE A 1157 -55.02 17.12 32.37
C ILE A 1157 -55.55 16.42 33.61
N ASP A 1158 -55.21 16.93 34.80
CA ASP A 1158 -55.66 16.37 36.08
C ASP A 1158 -57.20 16.29 36.14
N VAL A 1159 -57.72 15.14 36.57
CA VAL A 1159 -59.16 14.88 36.68
C VAL A 1159 -59.82 15.80 37.74
N GLU A 1160 -59.07 16.37 38.70
CA GLU A 1160 -59.59 17.34 39.67
C GLU A 1160 -59.96 18.70 39.06
N ASP A 1161 -59.42 19.06 37.89
CA ASP A 1161 -59.81 20.27 37.15
C ASP A 1161 -61.02 20.05 36.21
N GLY A 1162 -61.50 18.81 36.09
CA GLY A 1162 -62.59 18.39 35.20
C GLY A 1162 -64.01 18.75 35.66
N GLU A 1163 -64.19 19.25 36.89
CA GLU A 1163 -65.51 19.55 37.48
C GLU A 1163 -65.77 21.06 37.64
N LYS A 1164 -65.73 21.83 36.55
CA LYS A 1164 -66.52 23.07 36.45
C LYS A 1164 -67.34 23.10 35.16
N LYS A 1165 -68.53 22.50 35.26
CA LYS A 1165 -69.63 22.69 34.31
C LYS A 1165 -69.98 24.18 34.20
N GLY A 1166 -70.20 24.59 32.95
CA GLY A 1166 -70.38 25.99 32.57
C GLY A 1166 -71.65 26.67 33.07
N LEU A 1167 -71.65 27.98 32.86
CA LEU A 1167 -72.85 28.74 32.51
C LEU A 1167 -72.46 29.84 31.52
N ASP A 1168 -73.11 29.80 30.37
CA ASP A 1168 -73.00 30.75 29.27
C ASP A 1168 -73.79 32.04 29.56
N GLY A 1169 -73.37 33.13 28.91
CA GLY A 1169 -74.32 34.15 28.44
C GLY A 1169 -74.60 35.38 29.30
N GLY A 1170 -73.63 36.30 29.36
CA GLY A 1170 -73.91 37.73 29.19
C GLY A 1170 -74.13 38.58 30.45
N ILE A 1171 -73.19 39.49 30.71
CA ILE A 1171 -73.37 40.97 30.67
C ILE A 1171 -72.06 41.63 31.12
N ILE A 1172 -71.30 42.12 30.13
CA ILE A 1172 -70.77 43.49 30.00
C ILE A 1172 -69.89 44.07 31.14
N ALA A 1173 -68.63 44.31 30.76
CA ALA A 1173 -67.74 45.42 31.13
C ALA A 1173 -67.35 45.63 32.61
N ALA A 1174 -66.05 45.42 32.93
CA ALA A 1174 -65.29 46.33 33.81
C ALA A 1174 -63.80 45.96 34.11
N ILE A 1175 -63.22 44.84 33.65
CA ILE A 1175 -61.85 44.47 34.12
C ILE A 1175 -60.92 44.09 32.96
N ALA A 1176 -60.75 45.02 32.01
CA ALA A 1176 -59.72 44.93 30.97
C ALA A 1176 -58.75 46.13 31.00
N VAL A 1177 -58.59 46.81 32.14
CA VAL A 1177 -57.74 48.02 32.25
C VAL A 1177 -56.69 47.93 33.39
N GLY A 1178 -56.64 46.86 34.18
CA GLY A 1178 -55.70 46.77 35.32
C GLY A 1178 -54.29 46.25 35.01
N GLY A 1179 -54.14 45.34 34.04
CA GLY A 1179 -52.89 44.58 33.87
C GLY A 1179 -51.83 45.21 32.97
N VAL A 1180 -52.23 46.08 32.05
CA VAL A 1180 -51.32 46.64 31.02
C VAL A 1180 -50.47 47.81 31.55
N LEU A 1181 -50.81 48.36 32.73
CA LEU A 1181 -50.08 49.46 33.36
C LEU A 1181 -48.89 49.03 34.23
N ALA A 1182 -48.83 47.76 34.67
CA ALA A 1182 -47.71 47.28 35.49
C ALA A 1182 -46.48 46.88 34.66
N VAL A 1183 -46.67 46.39 33.43
CA VAL A 1183 -45.57 45.94 32.55
C VAL A 1183 -44.86 47.13 31.88
N LEU A 1184 -45.59 48.21 31.56
CA LEU A 1184 -45.00 49.41 30.94
C LEU A 1184 -44.16 50.26 31.92
N VAL A 1185 -44.43 50.19 33.23
CA VAL A 1185 -43.66 50.92 34.26
C VAL A 1185 -42.32 50.23 34.56
N VAL A 1186 -42.26 48.89 34.49
CA VAL A 1186 -41.03 48.13 34.74
C VAL A 1186 -40.07 48.20 33.56
N CYS A 1187 -40.57 48.15 32.32
CA CYS A 1187 -39.75 48.31 31.12
C CYS A 1187 -39.21 49.76 30.95
N GLY A 1188 -39.96 50.77 31.39
CA GLY A 1188 -39.53 52.18 31.36
C GLY A 1188 -38.39 52.52 32.34
N LEU A 1189 -38.34 51.87 33.51
CA LEU A 1189 -37.31 52.12 34.52
C LEU A 1189 -35.97 51.44 34.21
N MET A 1190 -35.97 50.29 33.54
CA MET A 1190 -34.72 49.67 33.04
C MET A 1190 -34.12 50.44 31.86
N TYR A 1191 -34.96 50.99 30.96
CA TYR A 1191 -34.50 51.80 29.83
C TYR A 1191 -33.81 53.11 30.26
N PHE A 1192 -34.29 53.75 31.33
CA PHE A 1192 -33.67 54.98 31.86
C PHE A 1192 -32.37 54.73 32.66
N SER A 1193 -32.23 53.55 33.28
CA SER A 1193 -31.04 53.19 34.06
C SER A 1193 -29.83 52.88 33.16
N ILE A 1194 -30.07 52.30 31.97
CA ILE A 1194 -29.01 51.97 31.00
C ILE A 1194 -28.58 53.22 30.21
N LYS A 1195 -29.45 54.22 30.01
CA LYS A 1195 -29.11 55.50 29.37
C LYS A 1195 -28.37 56.49 30.28
N TYR A 1196 -28.50 56.38 31.61
CA TYR A 1196 -27.82 57.29 32.56
C TYR A 1196 -26.34 56.93 32.80
N VAL A 1197 -25.94 55.68 32.54
CA VAL A 1197 -24.56 55.20 32.75
C VAL A 1197 -23.63 55.46 31.55
N LEU A 1198 -24.18 55.74 30.36
CA LEU A 1198 -23.40 55.93 29.12
C LEU A 1198 -23.12 57.41 28.74
N HIS A 1199 -23.36 58.39 29.62
CA HIS A 1199 -23.18 59.83 29.28
C HIS A 1199 -22.42 60.71 30.29
N LYS A 1200 -21.45 60.16 31.03
CA LYS A 1200 -20.26 60.86 31.57
C LYS A 1200 -19.14 59.81 31.68
N GLY A 1201 -18.01 59.84 30.98
CA GLY A 1201 -17.27 60.95 30.43
C GLY A 1201 -15.88 61.03 31.09
N LYS A 1202 -14.95 60.21 30.59
CA LYS A 1202 -13.48 60.42 30.46
C LYS A 1202 -12.59 60.79 31.67
N VAL A 1203 -11.31 60.41 31.48
CA VAL A 1203 -10.04 60.89 32.10
C VAL A 1203 -9.67 60.15 33.41
N GLY A 1204 -8.48 59.57 33.63
CA GLY A 1204 -7.23 59.42 32.87
C GLY A 1204 -6.08 59.00 33.82
N VAL A 1205 -4.99 58.49 33.23
CA VAL A 1205 -3.57 58.50 33.71
C VAL A 1205 -3.12 57.51 34.80
N GLY A 1206 -2.32 56.51 34.38
CA GLY A 1206 -0.89 56.38 34.72
C GLY A 1206 -0.46 55.65 36.01
N SER A 1207 0.08 54.43 35.84
CA SER A 1207 1.45 54.02 36.22
C SER A 1207 1.70 52.57 35.81
#